data_AF-A0AAE4PBR7-F1
#
_entry.id   AF-A0AAE4PBR7-F1
#
_cell.length_a   1.000
_cell.length_b   1.000
_cell.length_c   1.000
_cell.angle_alpha   90.00
_cell.angle_beta   90.00
_cell.angle_gamma   90.00
#
_symmetry.space_group_name_H-M   'P 1'
#
loop_
_entity.id
_entity.type
_entity.pdbx_description
1 polymer ?
#
loop_
_entity_poly.entity_id
_entity_poly.type
_entity_poly.pdbx_seq_one_letter_code
_entity_poly.pdbx_strand_id
1 'polypeptide(L)'
;MPQTVIVMAVFRPVASYLAEQIASIAAQTHDDFAVVFVDADRNSSDLIDDLAGENGLNFHIVVGEDRLDAVRAFEFGLKCALELFPEARHFALSDQDDIWCADRLRAGIEGLQDGAAMVHSDARMVDAMGKPLHKSVFGFERRDRDSRLRNLLVRNSVTGMTVTMTREVVENALPFPPQNGVHFYHDLWLALVARVLGDVRLIRRPLVDYRQHGNNAVGAGHRTAGTTKFRLRTWAGRYALASYLARQLVLRFGNVETALSKLEPLKPYLAPRGTGLAFVADGLRMALRGQVSQAAVSLSYAVVALGRTIWAAKRAANVGYEQALGQFDNRLYDLAPGVPPRPVAVQPAQVETPRDWTSYLDPRCHTGLRPVFNAPRPSLNILLPSLNPNEMFAGILTAVDMGLEATRHGVPVRYVATDLPVANAQHSRAFIQDRAPDLPPQLLSIVDGSQPADLPAHRGDRFVATAWWTAYCARDLCAAGYMHDNFAYLIQDFEPGFYAWGQEHGMATASYDLNFTPIFNTSYLRRYFAGMGYGFADDHALTLRPAIHVPRYAGLVRGPTGSPRQLALYGRPEVSRNMFPLAVESIAKFISTTGLGPKDIKVVSAGMKHIDITLPNGVRLHSLGKLPLQDYPRFLCESDVGLALMYSPHPSHLPIEMAAAGVKTVTNAFTQKDLSTLGPHIWSTGLLPDQIAQGIRSAWDAPSPRLTDRSLDLSPMGDDLSHVVADMVQALGLGKLSTGIAA
;
A
#
# COMPACT_ATOMS: atom_id res chain seq x y z
N MET A 1 43.00 2.30 21.75
CA MET A 1 41.69 2.34 21.08
C MET A 1 40.73 3.06 22.00
N PRO A 2 39.85 3.92 21.47
CA PRO A 2 38.97 4.77 22.28
C PRO A 2 37.99 3.97 23.11
N GLN A 3 37.74 4.38 24.36
CA GLN A 3 36.74 3.73 25.23
C GLN A 3 35.31 4.23 24.98
N THR A 4 35.15 5.39 24.35
CA THR A 4 33.84 5.99 24.03
C THR A 4 33.69 6.17 22.52
N VAL A 5 32.52 5.85 21.97
CA VAL A 5 32.21 6.09 20.55
C VAL A 5 30.97 6.95 20.40
N ILE A 6 31.07 8.00 19.59
CA ILE A 6 29.95 8.86 19.22
C ILE A 6 29.43 8.39 17.86
N VAL A 7 28.13 8.16 17.74
CA VAL A 7 27.48 7.86 16.46
C VAL A 7 26.67 9.07 16.04
N MET A 8 26.95 9.59 14.84
CA MET A 8 26.22 10.71 14.24
C MET A 8 25.60 10.28 12.91
N ALA A 9 24.29 10.44 12.78
CA ALA A 9 23.59 10.26 11.51
C ALA A 9 23.60 11.57 10.72
N VAL A 10 24.11 11.53 9.48
CA VAL A 10 24.21 12.70 8.60
C VAL A 10 23.30 12.51 7.38
N PHE A 11 22.34 13.41 7.19
CA PHE A 11 21.40 13.39 6.06
C PHE A 11 21.11 14.82 5.60
N ARG A 12 21.51 15.15 4.38
CA ARG A 12 21.36 16.47 3.75
C ARG A 12 21.74 17.62 4.70
N PRO A 13 22.96 17.61 5.24
CA PRO A 13 23.37 18.59 6.24
C PRO A 13 23.38 20.00 5.66
N VAL A 14 23.05 20.98 6.51
CA VAL A 14 23.43 22.37 6.26
C VAL A 14 24.89 22.49 6.72
N ALA A 15 25.80 22.78 5.79
CA ALA A 15 27.25 22.74 6.05
C ALA A 15 27.68 23.55 7.28
N SER A 16 27.12 24.73 7.49
CA SER A 16 27.43 25.56 8.66
C SER A 16 27.00 24.92 9.99
N TYR A 17 25.85 24.23 10.02
CA TYR A 17 25.37 23.59 11.25
C TYR A 17 26.18 22.33 11.56
N LEU A 18 26.52 21.54 10.53
CA LEU A 18 27.39 20.38 10.69
C LEU A 18 28.79 20.80 11.18
N ALA A 19 29.34 21.88 10.63
CA ALA A 19 30.62 22.43 11.08
C ALA A 19 30.59 22.86 12.56
N GLU A 20 29.54 23.57 12.99
CA GLU A 20 29.37 23.97 14.40
C GLU A 20 29.23 22.76 15.34
N GLN A 21 28.49 21.74 14.93
CA GLN A 21 28.33 20.53 15.73
C GLN A 21 29.64 19.74 15.84
N ILE A 22 30.35 19.53 14.73
CA ILE A 22 31.67 18.87 14.70
C ILE A 22 32.67 19.62 15.58
N ALA A 23 32.73 20.95 15.48
CA ALA A 23 33.59 21.77 16.33
C ALA A 23 33.24 21.62 17.82
N SER A 24 31.95 21.52 18.17
CA SER A 24 31.51 21.32 19.55
C SER A 24 31.86 19.93 20.11
N ILE A 25 31.93 18.92 19.25
CA ILE A 25 32.42 17.56 19.59
C ILE A 25 33.94 17.58 19.77
N ALA A 26 34.68 18.27 18.90
CA ALA A 26 36.13 18.42 19.04
C ALA A 26 36.53 19.17 20.32
N ALA A 27 35.68 20.10 20.78
CA ALA A 27 35.88 20.86 22.02
C ALA A 27 35.50 20.10 23.31
N GLN A 28 35.19 18.80 23.25
CA GLN A 28 34.84 18.04 24.45
C GLN A 28 36.05 17.90 25.40
N THR A 29 35.76 18.02 26.69
CA THR A 29 36.77 17.92 27.77
C THR A 29 37.12 16.47 28.14
N HIS A 30 36.48 15.49 27.52
CA HIS A 30 36.86 14.08 27.54
C HIS A 30 37.45 13.75 26.18
N ASP A 31 38.68 13.25 26.14
CA ASP A 31 39.52 13.09 24.95
C ASP A 31 39.59 11.64 24.44
N ASP A 32 39.20 10.66 25.27
CA ASP A 32 39.19 9.23 24.93
C ASP A 32 37.93 8.81 24.15
N PHE A 33 37.75 9.38 22.94
CA PHE A 33 36.64 9.05 22.06
C PHE A 33 37.00 8.96 20.58
N ALA A 34 36.12 8.32 19.80
CA ALA A 34 36.08 8.42 18.34
C ALA A 34 34.66 8.69 17.85
N VAL A 35 34.54 9.15 16.60
CA VAL A 35 33.26 9.44 15.96
C VAL A 35 33.03 8.50 14.78
N VAL A 36 31.86 7.87 14.73
CA VAL A 36 31.36 7.16 13.56
C VAL A 36 30.29 8.03 12.92
N PHE A 37 30.60 8.60 11.76
CA PHE A 37 29.66 9.34 10.94
C PHE A 37 28.96 8.37 9.98
N VAL A 38 27.64 8.36 10.00
CA VAL A 38 26.82 7.60 9.05
C VAL A 38 26.38 8.53 7.94
N ASP A 39 26.93 8.35 6.74
CA ASP A 39 26.47 9.06 5.55
C ASP A 39 25.14 8.42 5.07
N ALA A 40 24.04 8.88 5.64
CA ALA A 40 22.71 8.30 5.43
C ALA A 40 22.10 8.71 4.08
N ASP A 41 22.58 9.79 3.45
CA ASP A 41 22.13 10.23 2.12
C ASP A 41 23.05 9.80 0.97
N ARG A 42 24.24 9.28 1.31
CA ARG A 42 25.31 8.79 0.43
C ARG A 42 25.96 9.90 -0.40
N ASN A 43 25.90 11.14 0.08
CA ASN A 43 26.38 12.30 -0.63
C ASN A 43 27.02 13.34 0.31
N SER A 44 27.27 12.97 1.56
CA SER A 44 27.80 13.87 2.59
C SER A 44 29.23 13.53 3.00
N SER A 45 29.78 12.40 2.53
CA SER A 45 31.11 11.89 2.92
C SER A 45 32.24 12.92 2.75
N ASP A 46 32.36 13.58 1.60
CA ASP A 46 33.43 14.56 1.36
C ASP A 46 33.37 15.73 2.35
N LEU A 47 32.16 16.27 2.58
CA LEU A 47 31.96 17.36 3.54
C LEU A 47 32.26 16.93 4.98
N ILE A 48 31.94 15.68 5.34
CA ILE A 48 32.25 15.14 6.66
C ILE A 48 33.77 15.00 6.82
N ASP A 49 34.45 14.46 5.82
CA ASP A 49 35.90 14.24 5.83
C ASP A 49 36.66 15.56 6.00
N ASP A 50 36.30 16.58 5.20
CA ASP A 50 36.86 17.93 5.28
C ASP A 50 36.69 18.52 6.69
N LEU A 51 35.44 18.59 7.18
CA LEU A 51 35.14 19.24 8.46
C LEU A 51 35.73 18.49 9.66
N ALA A 52 35.66 17.15 9.68
CA ALA A 52 36.20 16.35 10.77
C ALA A 52 37.73 16.36 10.77
N GLY A 53 38.36 16.35 9.59
CA GLY A 53 39.80 16.47 9.39
C GLY A 53 40.34 17.82 9.86
N GLU A 54 39.67 18.93 9.50
CA GLU A 54 40.02 20.29 9.94
C GLU A 54 39.99 20.45 11.47
N ASN A 55 39.10 19.70 12.15
CA ASN A 55 38.96 19.72 13.60
C ASN A 55 39.83 18.65 14.31
N GLY A 56 40.64 17.88 13.58
CA GLY A 56 41.55 16.87 14.13
C GLY A 56 40.85 15.73 14.88
N LEU A 57 39.61 15.39 14.50
CA LEU A 57 38.87 14.30 15.14
C LEU A 57 39.43 12.93 14.75
N ASN A 58 39.33 11.96 15.67
CA ASN A 58 39.47 10.55 15.34
C ASN A 58 38.11 10.02 14.85
N PHE A 59 37.97 9.75 13.55
CA PHE A 59 36.68 9.39 12.98
C PHE A 59 36.73 8.30 11.91
N HIS A 60 35.57 7.68 11.66
CA HIS A 60 35.29 6.84 10.51
C HIS A 60 33.97 7.27 9.86
N ILE A 61 33.94 7.25 8.53
CA ILE A 61 32.72 7.43 7.74
C ILE A 61 32.24 6.05 7.31
N VAL A 62 30.97 5.74 7.60
CA VAL A 62 30.33 4.50 7.17
C VAL A 62 29.14 4.81 6.28
N VAL A 63 28.99 4.02 5.21
CA VAL A 63 27.97 4.22 4.18
C VAL A 63 27.18 2.93 4.01
N GLY A 64 25.86 3.00 4.14
CA GLY A 64 24.96 1.87 3.90
C GLY A 64 24.75 1.59 2.41
N GLU A 65 24.24 0.40 2.07
CA GLU A 65 23.92 0.02 0.69
C GLU A 65 22.85 0.97 0.07
N ASP A 66 21.84 1.31 0.87
CA ASP A 66 20.74 2.20 0.52
C ASP A 66 20.74 3.47 1.38
N ARG A 67 19.95 4.47 0.95
CA ARG A 67 19.64 5.62 1.80
C ARG A 67 18.90 5.17 3.06
N LEU A 68 19.34 5.69 4.20
CA LEU A 68 18.82 5.31 5.51
C LEU A 68 17.92 6.43 6.06
N ASP A 69 16.80 6.05 6.67
CA ASP A 69 16.07 6.97 7.55
C ASP A 69 16.80 7.09 8.90
N ALA A 70 16.35 8.04 9.73
CA ALA A 70 17.01 8.34 11.00
C ALA A 70 17.20 7.11 11.90
N VAL A 71 16.23 6.18 11.95
CA VAL A 71 16.33 5.03 12.86
C VAL A 71 17.29 3.98 12.33
N ARG A 72 17.20 3.69 11.03
CA ARG A 72 18.14 2.77 10.37
C ARG A 72 19.57 3.33 10.35
N ALA A 73 19.74 4.64 10.25
CA ALA A 73 21.05 5.28 10.32
C ALA A 73 21.72 5.04 11.69
N PHE A 74 21.00 5.26 12.79
CA PHE A 74 21.55 4.97 14.13
C PHE A 74 21.75 3.48 14.39
N GLU A 75 20.85 2.60 13.93
CA GLU A 75 21.05 1.14 14.01
C GLU A 75 22.33 0.70 13.30
N PHE A 76 22.50 1.13 12.04
CA PHE A 76 23.67 0.82 11.22
C PHE A 76 24.95 1.41 11.83
N GLY A 77 24.92 2.67 12.25
CA GLY A 77 26.07 3.33 12.87
C GLY A 77 26.51 2.66 14.16
N LEU A 78 25.57 2.25 15.02
CA LEU A 78 25.88 1.51 16.25
C LEU A 78 26.47 0.14 15.96
N LYS A 79 25.96 -0.58 14.95
CA LYS A 79 26.52 -1.86 14.51
C LYS A 79 27.97 -1.68 14.04
N CYS A 80 28.22 -0.75 13.13
CA CYS A 80 29.57 -0.47 12.64
C CYS A 80 30.49 0.01 13.77
N ALA A 81 29.99 0.79 14.72
CA ALA A 81 30.76 1.24 15.87
C ALA A 81 31.24 0.08 16.76
N LEU A 82 30.42 -0.96 16.96
CA LEU A 82 30.85 -2.17 17.69
C LEU A 82 31.93 -2.95 16.94
N GLU A 83 31.85 -3.00 15.61
CA GLU A 83 32.80 -3.71 14.74
C GLU A 83 34.14 -2.97 14.65
N LEU A 84 34.11 -1.66 14.45
CA LEU A 84 35.29 -0.80 14.34
C LEU A 84 36.00 -0.61 15.70
N PHE A 85 35.23 -0.58 16.79
CA PHE A 85 35.74 -0.33 18.14
C PHE A 85 35.29 -1.43 19.11
N PRO A 86 35.88 -2.64 19.02
CA PRO A 86 35.50 -3.78 19.87
C PRO A 86 35.77 -3.53 21.36
N GLU A 87 36.69 -2.63 21.70
CA GLU A 87 37.03 -2.27 23.09
C GLU A 87 36.19 -1.11 23.66
N ALA A 88 35.30 -0.50 22.86
CA ALA A 88 34.47 0.61 23.30
C ALA A 88 33.46 0.15 24.37
N ARG A 89 33.43 0.87 25.50
CA ARG A 89 32.55 0.59 26.65
C ARG A 89 31.33 1.50 26.70
N HIS A 90 31.41 2.68 26.10
CA HIS A 90 30.36 3.68 26.12
C HIS A 90 30.03 4.16 24.70
N PHE A 91 28.75 4.42 24.46
CA PHE A 91 28.24 4.92 23.19
C PHE A 91 27.40 6.16 23.41
N ALA A 92 27.62 7.19 22.61
CA ALA A 92 26.86 8.43 22.61
C ALA A 92 26.19 8.64 21.25
N LEU A 93 24.99 9.21 21.24
CA LEU A 93 24.32 9.61 20.00
C LEU A 93 24.42 11.11 19.79
N SER A 94 24.53 11.52 18.53
CA SER A 94 24.54 12.91 18.10
C SER A 94 23.65 13.11 16.89
N ASP A 95 22.89 14.21 16.90
CA ASP A 95 22.30 14.77 15.68
C ASP A 95 23.33 15.72 15.01
N GLN A 96 23.09 16.08 13.75
CA GLN A 96 24.06 16.80 12.90
C GLN A 96 24.02 18.33 13.05
N ASP A 97 23.02 18.89 13.72
CA ASP A 97 22.65 20.31 13.70
C ASP A 97 22.60 20.99 15.08
N ASP A 98 22.91 20.22 16.13
CA ASP A 98 22.96 20.69 17.52
C ASP A 98 24.31 21.32 17.88
N ILE A 99 24.45 21.77 19.14
CA ILE A 99 25.75 22.21 19.70
C ILE A 99 25.91 21.61 21.10
N TRP A 100 26.99 20.89 21.34
CA TRP A 100 27.29 20.28 22.65
C TRP A 100 27.99 21.26 23.60
N CYS A 101 27.63 21.20 24.89
CA CYS A 101 28.46 21.79 25.94
C CYS A 101 29.78 21.00 26.07
N ALA A 102 30.88 21.68 26.36
CA ALA A 102 32.22 21.07 26.39
C ALA A 102 32.37 19.92 27.41
N ASP A 103 31.51 19.83 28.42
CA ASP A 103 31.53 18.78 29.44
C ASP A 103 30.45 17.70 29.25
N ARG A 104 29.76 17.67 28.10
CA ARG A 104 28.63 16.77 27.81
C ARG A 104 29.03 15.29 27.89
N LEU A 105 30.12 14.88 27.25
CA LEU A 105 30.59 13.49 27.28
C LEU A 105 31.03 13.05 28.69
N ARG A 106 31.83 13.88 29.37
CA ARG A 106 32.29 13.61 30.73
C ARG A 106 31.12 13.39 31.67
N ALA A 107 30.14 14.31 31.66
CA ALA A 107 28.95 14.21 32.51
C ALA A 107 28.11 12.96 32.20
N GLY A 108 28.02 12.57 30.92
CA GLY A 108 27.35 11.34 30.50
C GLY A 108 28.03 10.08 31.06
N ILE A 109 29.35 9.98 30.93
CA ILE A 109 30.15 8.84 31.41
C ILE A 109 30.13 8.75 32.94
N GLU A 110 30.34 9.87 33.65
CA GLU A 110 30.22 9.93 35.11
C GLU A 110 28.82 9.50 35.57
N GLY A 111 27.78 9.89 34.84
CA GLY A 111 26.41 9.50 35.16
C GLY A 111 26.12 8.00 35.01
N LEU A 112 26.89 7.28 34.19
CA LEU A 112 26.77 5.83 33.98
C LEU A 112 27.38 5.03 35.14
N GLN A 113 28.21 5.66 35.98
CA GLN A 113 28.75 5.03 37.19
C GLN A 113 27.63 4.59 38.13
N ASP A 114 27.90 3.68 39.07
CA ASP A 114 26.89 3.12 39.99
C ASP A 114 25.75 2.34 39.29
N GLY A 115 26.02 1.72 38.13
CA GLY A 115 25.12 0.74 37.51
C GLY A 115 23.98 1.30 36.65
N ALA A 116 24.09 2.54 36.15
CA ALA A 116 23.16 3.03 35.13
C ALA A 116 23.53 2.48 33.76
N ALA A 117 22.52 2.03 33.01
CA ALA A 117 22.69 1.53 31.65
C ALA A 117 22.65 2.67 30.62
N MET A 118 21.92 3.74 30.93
CA MET A 118 21.81 4.93 30.08
C MET A 118 21.70 6.21 30.92
N VAL A 119 22.32 7.26 30.42
CA VAL A 119 22.18 8.63 30.89
C VAL A 119 21.69 9.50 29.73
N HIS A 120 20.81 10.43 30.03
CA HIS A 120 20.42 11.48 29.10
C HIS A 120 20.32 12.81 29.85
N SER A 121 20.51 13.93 29.16
CA SER A 121 20.37 15.26 29.74
C SER A 121 19.13 16.00 29.24
N ASP A 122 18.81 17.10 29.91
CA ASP A 122 17.97 18.15 29.32
C ASP A 122 18.75 18.86 28.17
N ALA A 123 18.05 19.70 27.42
CA ALA A 123 18.61 20.53 26.35
C ALA A 123 18.02 21.93 26.38
N ARG A 124 18.78 22.93 25.97
CA ARG A 124 18.30 24.32 25.79
C ARG A 124 17.87 24.47 24.34
N MET A 125 16.71 25.06 24.07
CA MET A 125 16.30 25.32 22.68
C MET A 125 16.92 26.62 22.20
N VAL A 126 17.53 26.58 21.01
CA VAL A 126 18.13 27.73 20.34
C VAL A 126 17.56 27.91 18.93
N ASP A 127 17.58 29.13 18.41
CA ASP A 127 17.18 29.38 17.02
C ASP A 127 18.30 29.01 16.03
N ALA A 128 18.04 29.21 14.73
CA ALA A 128 19.00 28.95 13.66
C ALA A 128 20.35 29.68 13.82
N MET A 129 20.38 30.80 14.55
CA MET A 129 21.57 31.62 14.80
C MET A 129 22.19 31.33 16.19
N GLY A 130 21.75 30.28 16.89
CA GLY A 130 22.25 29.90 18.21
C GLY A 130 21.70 30.74 19.37
N LYS A 131 20.72 31.62 19.14
CA LYS A 131 20.14 32.46 20.19
C LYS A 131 19.17 31.64 21.06
N PRO A 132 19.21 31.76 22.40
CA PRO A 132 18.31 31.02 23.28
C PRO A 132 16.82 31.34 23.01
N LEU A 133 16.04 30.30 22.73
CA LEU A 133 14.57 30.34 22.66
C LEU A 133 13.95 29.93 24.00
N HIS A 134 14.39 28.81 24.56
CA HIS A 134 13.91 28.31 25.85
C HIS A 134 15.03 27.61 26.62
N LYS A 135 15.03 27.79 27.96
CA LYS A 135 16.08 27.29 28.85
C LYS A 135 16.08 25.76 29.04
N SER A 136 15.01 25.07 28.65
CA SER A 136 14.83 23.62 28.88
C SER A 136 13.75 23.07 27.94
N VAL A 137 14.09 22.03 27.18
CA VAL A 137 13.15 21.25 26.35
C VAL A 137 12.13 20.56 27.27
N PHE A 138 12.58 19.99 28.39
CA PHE A 138 11.66 19.35 29.35
C PHE A 138 10.64 20.33 29.91
N GLY A 139 11.07 21.54 30.26
CA GLY A 139 10.20 22.61 30.77
C GLY A 139 9.22 23.10 29.72
N PHE A 140 9.69 23.31 28.49
CA PHE A 140 8.84 23.75 27.38
C PHE A 140 7.77 22.72 27.01
N GLU A 141 8.16 21.46 26.84
CA GLU A 141 7.25 20.39 26.46
C GLU A 141 6.47 19.78 27.64
N ARG A 142 6.77 20.20 28.87
CA ARG A 142 6.25 19.59 30.11
C ARG A 142 6.43 18.07 30.08
N ARG A 143 7.66 17.61 29.77
CA ARG A 143 8.01 16.19 29.78
C ARG A 143 8.15 15.69 31.20
N ASP A 144 7.72 14.45 31.41
CA ASP A 144 7.97 13.76 32.67
C ASP A 144 9.44 13.31 32.74
N ARG A 145 9.96 13.27 33.95
CA ARG A 145 11.34 12.90 34.27
C ARG A 145 11.46 11.45 34.72
N ASP A 146 10.33 10.76 34.86
CA ASP A 146 10.28 9.36 35.28
C ASP A 146 10.43 8.41 34.08
N SER A 147 11.66 7.93 33.86
CA SER A 147 12.01 6.98 32.79
C SER A 147 11.74 5.51 33.17
N ARG A 148 10.75 5.23 34.04
CA ARG A 148 10.24 3.87 34.23
C ARG A 148 9.66 3.31 32.94
N LEU A 149 9.81 2.00 32.78
CA LEU A 149 9.45 1.26 31.57
C LEU A 149 8.02 1.55 31.08
N ARG A 150 7.04 1.58 31.99
CA ARG A 150 5.65 1.87 31.66
C ARG A 150 5.41 3.33 31.25
N ASN A 151 6.15 4.27 31.82
CA ASN A 151 6.04 5.68 31.46
C ASN A 151 6.64 5.96 30.09
N LEU A 152 7.78 5.33 29.76
CA LEU A 152 8.40 5.41 28.43
C LEU A 152 7.42 5.00 27.32
N LEU A 153 6.61 3.95 27.55
CA LEU A 153 5.57 3.49 26.60
C LEU A 153 4.34 4.42 26.52
N VAL A 154 4.07 5.21 27.55
CA VAL A 154 3.00 6.22 27.55
C VAL A 154 3.48 7.48 26.84
N ARG A 155 4.72 7.88 27.10
CA ARG A 155 5.38 9.05 26.52
C ARG A 155 6.88 8.90 26.65
N ASN A 156 7.60 8.93 25.53
CA ASN A 156 9.06 8.95 25.53
C ASN A 156 9.57 10.17 26.31
N SER A 157 10.36 9.93 27.35
CA SER A 157 11.02 10.96 28.17
C SER A 157 12.48 11.18 27.76
N VAL A 158 13.03 10.38 26.86
CA VAL A 158 14.42 10.47 26.37
C VAL A 158 14.47 11.29 25.08
N THR A 159 15.58 12.00 24.87
CA THR A 159 15.88 12.72 23.63
C THR A 159 17.16 12.10 23.06
N GLY A 160 17.11 11.54 21.85
CA GLY A 160 18.23 10.80 21.24
C GLY A 160 19.58 11.48 21.33
N MET A 161 19.70 12.73 20.86
CA MET A 161 20.97 13.48 20.85
C MET A 161 21.60 13.76 22.23
N THR A 162 20.88 13.53 23.35
CA THR A 162 21.45 13.68 24.71
C THR A 162 21.91 12.36 25.32
N VAL A 163 21.74 11.23 24.62
CA VAL A 163 22.02 9.90 25.15
C VAL A 163 23.52 9.60 25.23
N THR A 164 23.91 9.03 26.37
CA THR A 164 25.14 8.25 26.56
C THR A 164 24.76 6.93 27.23
N MET A 165 25.24 5.79 26.74
CA MET A 165 24.83 4.45 27.19
C MET A 165 26.00 3.48 27.25
N THR A 166 25.82 2.38 27.99
CA THR A 166 26.82 1.31 28.04
C THR A 166 26.80 0.46 26.77
N ARG A 167 27.92 -0.21 26.47
CA ARG A 167 28.03 -1.20 25.39
C ARG A 167 26.92 -2.25 25.44
N GLU A 168 26.60 -2.73 26.65
CA GLU A 168 25.58 -3.75 26.87
C GLU A 168 24.21 -3.32 26.33
N VAL A 169 23.86 -2.03 26.43
CA VAL A 169 22.62 -1.51 25.83
C VAL A 169 22.65 -1.67 24.31
N VAL A 170 23.77 -1.37 23.66
CA VAL A 170 23.89 -1.44 22.20
C VAL A 170 23.82 -2.89 21.73
N GLU A 171 24.60 -3.78 22.34
CA GLU A 171 24.64 -5.21 22.00
C GLU A 171 23.27 -5.87 22.17
N ASN A 172 22.54 -5.51 23.23
CA ASN A 172 21.19 -6.02 23.44
C ASN A 172 20.12 -5.23 22.69
N ALA A 173 20.40 -4.04 22.17
CA ALA A 173 19.43 -3.29 21.37
C ALA A 173 19.46 -3.69 19.89
N LEU A 174 20.60 -4.18 19.39
CA LEU A 174 20.78 -4.60 18.01
C LEU A 174 20.35 -6.06 17.75
N PRO A 175 19.83 -6.38 16.55
CA PRO A 175 19.24 -5.42 15.61
C PRO A 175 18.00 -4.75 16.25
N PHE A 176 17.66 -3.53 15.81
CA PHE A 176 16.45 -2.85 16.28
C PHE A 176 15.20 -3.60 15.83
N PRO A 177 14.06 -3.49 16.55
CA PRO A 177 12.83 -4.08 16.11
C PRO A 177 12.42 -3.53 14.74
N PRO A 178 11.91 -4.38 13.84
CA PRO A 178 11.55 -3.93 12.50
C PRO A 178 10.44 -2.88 12.56
N GLN A 179 10.54 -1.83 11.75
CA GLN A 179 9.54 -0.76 11.68
C GLN A 179 8.41 -1.07 10.67
N ASN A 180 7.99 -2.34 10.62
CA ASN A 180 6.99 -2.85 9.67
C ASN A 180 5.58 -2.33 10.01
N GLY A 181 5.23 -1.13 9.54
CA GLY A 181 3.94 -0.49 9.82
C GLY A 181 3.82 0.13 11.22
N VAL A 182 4.91 0.17 11.99
CA VAL A 182 4.98 0.75 13.33
C VAL A 182 6.23 1.61 13.43
N HIS A 183 6.06 2.93 13.48
CA HIS A 183 7.16 3.88 13.60
C HIS A 183 7.44 4.26 15.06
N PHE A 184 8.70 4.11 15.48
CA PHE A 184 9.21 4.59 16.76
C PHE A 184 10.61 5.17 16.57
N TYR A 185 10.99 6.12 17.42
CA TYR A 185 12.34 6.69 17.37
C TYR A 185 13.33 5.77 18.09
N HIS A 186 14.57 5.77 17.61
CA HIS A 186 15.67 4.94 18.12
C HIS A 186 15.88 5.14 19.63
N ASP A 187 15.73 6.38 20.11
CA ASP A 187 15.92 6.77 21.50
C ASP A 187 14.93 6.10 22.45
N LEU A 188 13.67 5.95 22.06
CA LEU A 188 12.67 5.21 22.82
C LEU A 188 13.06 3.72 22.93
N TRP A 189 13.48 3.10 21.84
CA TRP A 189 13.85 1.68 21.86
C TRP A 189 15.09 1.44 22.74
N LEU A 190 16.13 2.26 22.56
CA LEU A 190 17.34 2.17 23.37
C LEU A 190 17.05 2.43 24.85
N ALA A 191 16.19 3.40 25.18
CA ALA A 191 15.80 3.68 26.56
C ALA A 191 15.02 2.52 27.19
N LEU A 192 14.16 1.84 26.43
CA LEU A 192 13.44 0.66 26.89
C LEU A 192 14.39 -0.50 27.19
N VAL A 193 15.35 -0.78 26.29
CA VAL A 193 16.39 -1.79 26.50
C VAL A 193 17.25 -1.45 27.71
N ALA A 194 17.73 -0.21 27.80
CA ALA A 194 18.52 0.27 28.93
C ALA A 194 17.77 0.13 30.25
N ARG A 195 16.46 0.38 30.27
CA ARG A 195 15.66 0.23 31.50
C ARG A 195 15.50 -1.22 31.97
N VAL A 196 15.59 -2.19 31.05
CA VAL A 196 15.63 -3.62 31.38
C VAL A 196 17.00 -4.01 31.90
N LEU A 197 18.09 -3.49 31.35
CA LEU A 197 19.45 -3.83 31.79
C LEU A 197 19.83 -3.14 33.10
N GLY A 198 19.47 -1.87 33.27
CA GLY A 198 19.80 -1.07 34.44
C GLY A 198 18.88 0.14 34.60
N ASP A 199 19.38 1.18 35.25
CA ASP A 199 18.66 2.44 35.39
C ASP A 199 18.93 3.40 34.21
N VAL A 200 17.92 4.22 33.91
CA VAL A 200 18.00 5.34 32.96
C VAL A 200 17.99 6.63 33.77
N ARG A 201 19.09 7.39 33.76
CA ARG A 201 19.27 8.58 34.61
C ARG A 201 19.17 9.86 33.81
N LEU A 202 18.48 10.85 34.38
CA LEU A 202 18.34 12.18 33.81
C LEU A 202 19.30 13.18 34.49
N ILE A 203 20.19 13.79 33.72
CA ILE A 203 20.92 14.99 34.11
C ILE A 203 20.04 16.20 33.85
N ARG A 204 19.60 16.87 34.91
CA ARG A 204 18.67 18.01 34.80
C ARG A 204 19.29 19.26 34.15
N ARG A 205 20.62 19.36 34.16
CA ARG A 205 21.33 20.46 33.52
C ARG A 205 21.27 20.27 31.99
N PRO A 206 20.90 21.31 31.22
CA PRO A 206 21.05 21.28 29.78
C PRO A 206 22.51 21.11 29.36
N LEU A 207 22.81 20.09 28.56
CA LEU A 207 24.16 19.82 28.04
C LEU A 207 24.26 19.93 26.51
N VAL A 208 23.13 20.19 25.85
CA VAL A 208 23.04 20.36 24.41
C VAL A 208 22.14 21.55 24.10
N ASP A 209 22.56 22.36 23.15
CA ASP A 209 21.72 23.38 22.52
C ASP A 209 21.01 22.75 21.31
N TYR A 210 19.71 22.55 21.46
CA TYR A 210 18.82 21.96 20.46
C TYR A 210 18.36 23.03 19.47
N ARG A 211 18.86 22.98 18.23
CA ARG A 211 18.56 23.99 17.21
C ARG A 211 17.16 23.78 16.62
N GLN A 212 16.37 24.85 16.52
CA GLN A 212 15.06 24.83 15.85
C GLN A 212 15.15 25.51 14.48
N HIS A 213 14.93 24.76 13.39
CA HIS A 213 14.77 25.31 12.04
C HIS A 213 13.70 24.57 11.22
N GLY A 214 13.33 25.14 10.06
CA GLY A 214 12.23 24.63 9.21
C GLY A 214 12.48 23.26 8.55
N ASN A 215 13.60 22.60 8.84
CA ASN A 215 14.05 21.35 8.23
C ASN A 215 14.26 20.21 9.25
N ASN A 216 13.93 20.42 10.54
CA ASN A 216 14.06 19.36 11.55
C ASN A 216 13.10 18.21 11.24
N ALA A 217 13.57 16.96 11.33
CA ALA A 217 12.73 15.77 11.19
C ALA A 217 11.59 15.72 12.24
N VAL A 218 11.81 16.32 13.42
CA VAL A 218 10.81 16.48 14.50
C VAL A 218 10.88 17.90 15.08
N GLY A 219 10.11 18.84 14.51
CA GLY A 219 9.98 20.19 15.07
C GLY A 219 9.07 20.23 16.32
N ALA A 220 9.38 21.12 17.28
CA ALA A 220 8.55 21.35 18.46
C ALA A 220 7.28 22.16 18.11
N GLY A 221 6.32 21.52 17.43
CA GLY A 221 5.07 22.16 16.99
C GLY A 221 3.97 22.17 18.06
N HIS A 222 3.34 23.33 18.27
CA HIS A 222 2.10 23.47 19.05
C HIS A 222 0.99 22.58 18.47
N ARG A 223 0.48 21.64 19.27
CA ARG A 223 -0.58 20.70 18.88
C ARG A 223 -1.94 21.39 18.78
N THR A 224 -2.48 21.50 17.57
CA THR A 224 -3.89 21.85 17.34
C THR A 224 -4.83 20.70 17.74
N ALA A 225 -5.92 21.06 18.41
CA ALA A 225 -6.92 20.13 18.93
C ALA A 225 -7.78 19.56 17.79
N GLY A 226 -7.49 18.32 17.36
CA GLY A 226 -8.35 17.57 16.44
C GLY A 226 -9.67 17.09 17.08
N THR A 227 -10.63 16.72 16.23
CA THR A 227 -11.97 16.21 16.59
C THR A 227 -11.92 14.91 17.43
N THR A 228 -13.00 14.59 18.15
CA THR A 228 -13.08 13.42 19.06
C THR A 228 -12.76 12.07 18.38
N LYS A 229 -13.18 11.88 17.11
CA LYS A 229 -12.85 10.67 16.31
C LYS A 229 -11.37 10.58 15.95
N PHE A 230 -10.72 11.72 15.66
CA PHE A 230 -9.29 11.79 15.38
C PHE A 230 -8.45 11.46 16.64
N ARG A 231 -8.92 11.91 17.82
CA ARG A 231 -8.29 11.59 19.12
C ARG A 231 -8.33 10.09 19.42
N LEU A 232 -9.46 9.43 19.26
CA LEU A 232 -9.59 7.99 19.54
C LEU A 232 -8.67 7.12 18.65
N ARG A 233 -8.57 7.43 17.35
CA ARG A 233 -7.62 6.76 16.44
C ARG A 233 -6.16 6.97 16.86
N THR A 234 -5.81 8.20 17.26
CA THR A 234 -4.47 8.53 17.75
C THR A 234 -4.12 7.74 19.02
N TRP A 235 -5.05 7.60 19.96
CA TRP A 235 -4.84 6.82 21.19
C TRP A 235 -4.73 5.31 20.93
N ALA A 236 -5.55 4.78 20.02
CA ALA A 236 -5.50 3.39 19.57
C ALA A 236 -4.14 3.04 18.94
N GLY A 237 -3.63 3.86 18.02
CA GLY A 237 -2.32 3.65 17.40
C GLY A 237 -1.16 3.70 18.40
N ARG A 238 -1.22 4.59 19.40
CA ARG A 238 -0.22 4.65 20.48
C ARG A 238 -0.25 3.41 21.38
N TYR A 239 -1.44 2.90 21.71
CA TYR A 239 -1.59 1.67 22.47
C TYR A 239 -1.03 0.45 21.70
N ALA A 240 -1.28 0.39 20.39
CA ALA A 240 -0.73 -0.62 19.52
C ALA A 240 0.81 -0.58 19.52
N LEU A 241 1.40 0.60 19.30
CA LEU A 241 2.85 0.80 19.39
C LEU A 241 3.43 0.36 20.74
N ALA A 242 2.80 0.76 21.85
CA ALA A 242 3.25 0.37 23.18
C ALA A 242 3.19 -1.16 23.39
N SER A 243 2.15 -1.81 22.89
CA SER A 243 2.00 -3.27 22.94
C SER A 243 3.02 -3.99 22.06
N TYR A 244 3.34 -3.44 20.89
CA TYR A 244 4.38 -3.95 20.02
C TYR A 244 5.75 -3.90 20.71
N LEU A 245 6.16 -2.72 21.20
CA LEU A 245 7.46 -2.54 21.87
C LEU A 245 7.57 -3.40 23.14
N ALA A 246 6.48 -3.56 23.91
CA ALA A 246 6.44 -4.46 25.04
C ALA A 246 6.69 -5.93 24.63
N ARG A 247 6.08 -6.40 23.54
CA ARG A 247 6.33 -7.75 23.01
C ARG A 247 7.76 -7.91 22.52
N GLN A 248 8.33 -6.90 21.86
CA GLN A 248 9.73 -6.94 21.39
C GLN A 248 10.72 -7.04 22.56
N LEU A 249 10.47 -6.36 23.67
CA LEU A 249 11.26 -6.52 24.89
C LEU A 249 11.15 -7.93 25.48
N VAL A 250 9.95 -8.51 25.53
CA VAL A 250 9.77 -9.88 26.04
C VAL A 250 10.39 -10.92 25.11
N LEU A 251 10.28 -10.76 23.79
CA LEU A 251 10.95 -11.66 22.86
C LEU A 251 12.47 -11.64 23.04
N ARG A 252 13.02 -10.48 23.42
CA ARG A 252 14.45 -10.30 23.61
C ARG A 252 14.96 -10.78 24.97
N PHE A 253 14.21 -10.50 26.03
CA PHE A 253 14.65 -10.73 27.42
C PHE A 253 13.82 -11.78 28.18
N GLY A 254 12.80 -12.37 27.57
CA GLY A 254 11.84 -13.25 28.24
C GLY A 254 12.42 -14.59 28.72
N ASN A 255 13.59 -14.98 28.21
CA ASN A 255 14.33 -16.16 28.67
C ASN A 255 15.46 -15.81 29.65
N VAL A 256 15.62 -14.53 29.99
CA VAL A 256 16.65 -14.04 30.91
C VAL A 256 16.01 -13.85 32.29
N GLU A 257 16.29 -14.77 33.21
CA GLU A 257 15.64 -14.84 34.53
C GLU A 257 15.78 -13.51 35.32
N THR A 258 16.94 -12.86 35.23
CA THR A 258 17.22 -11.57 35.87
C THR A 258 16.41 -10.40 35.30
N ALA A 259 15.88 -10.52 34.09
CA ALA A 259 15.09 -9.49 33.42
C ALA A 259 13.56 -9.66 33.63
N LEU A 260 13.09 -10.85 34.01
CA LEU A 260 11.65 -11.16 34.14
C LEU A 260 10.92 -10.24 35.11
N SER A 261 11.52 -9.94 36.27
CA SER A 261 10.94 -9.03 37.27
C SER A 261 10.84 -7.58 36.75
N LYS A 262 11.79 -7.14 35.92
CA LYS A 262 11.79 -5.81 35.31
C LYS A 262 10.78 -5.67 34.18
N LEU A 263 10.36 -6.79 33.56
CA LEU A 263 9.32 -6.83 32.52
C LEU A 263 7.90 -6.90 33.09
N GLU A 264 7.73 -7.22 34.37
CA GLU A 264 6.41 -7.30 35.03
C GLU A 264 5.52 -6.06 34.82
N PRO A 265 6.03 -4.81 34.85
CA PRO A 265 5.24 -3.62 34.55
C PRO A 265 4.62 -3.58 33.14
N LEU A 266 5.08 -4.43 32.21
CA LEU A 266 4.55 -4.55 30.85
C LEU A 266 3.34 -5.47 30.73
N LYS A 267 3.03 -6.29 31.76
CA LYS A 267 1.90 -7.23 31.75
C LYS A 267 0.59 -6.61 31.22
N PRO A 268 0.21 -5.36 31.55
CA PRO A 268 -1.01 -4.74 31.00
C PRO A 268 -1.04 -4.56 29.47
N TYR A 269 0.13 -4.46 28.82
CA TYR A 269 0.26 -4.35 27.37
C TYR A 269 0.35 -5.71 26.66
N LEU A 270 0.71 -6.76 27.41
CA LEU A 270 0.94 -8.11 26.91
C LEU A 270 -0.27 -9.03 27.11
N ALA A 271 -1.06 -8.80 28.16
CA ALA A 271 -2.13 -9.70 28.57
C ALA A 271 -3.32 -9.69 27.58
N PRO A 272 -3.74 -10.86 27.04
CA PRO A 272 -4.94 -10.98 26.22
C PRO A 272 -6.20 -10.54 26.98
N ARG A 273 -6.20 -10.77 28.31
CA ARG A 273 -7.30 -10.50 29.25
C ARG A 273 -7.04 -9.31 30.18
N GLY A 274 -6.03 -8.47 29.87
CA GLY A 274 -5.71 -7.32 30.71
C GLY A 274 -6.92 -6.41 30.89
N THR A 275 -7.45 -6.32 32.11
CA THR A 275 -8.55 -5.41 32.41
C THR A 275 -8.01 -3.98 32.33
N GLY A 276 -8.74 -3.06 31.70
CA GLY A 276 -8.34 -1.64 31.59
C GLY A 276 -8.08 -0.97 32.96
N LEU A 277 -8.42 -1.63 34.06
CA LEU A 277 -8.21 -1.22 35.45
C LEU A 277 -6.76 -0.84 35.78
N ALA A 278 -5.77 -1.55 35.24
CA ALA A 278 -4.36 -1.19 35.46
C ALA A 278 -4.05 0.21 34.91
N PHE A 279 -4.61 0.57 33.76
CA PHE A 279 -4.46 1.87 33.13
C PHE A 279 -5.28 2.97 33.84
N VAL A 280 -6.43 2.61 34.43
CA VAL A 280 -7.22 3.51 35.29
C VAL A 280 -6.45 3.85 36.57
N ALA A 281 -5.91 2.86 37.27
CA ALA A 281 -5.15 3.07 38.50
C ALA A 281 -3.94 3.97 38.26
N ASP A 282 -3.21 3.76 37.17
CA ASP A 282 -2.08 4.63 36.80
C ASP A 282 -2.52 6.03 36.40
N GLY A 283 -3.61 6.16 35.65
CA GLY A 283 -4.19 7.46 35.31
C GLY A 283 -4.54 8.28 36.54
N LEU A 284 -5.14 7.64 37.56
CA LEU A 284 -5.45 8.27 38.84
C LEU A 284 -4.18 8.67 39.61
N ARG A 285 -3.18 7.79 39.68
CA ARG A 285 -1.89 8.12 40.32
C ARG A 285 -1.19 9.30 39.65
N MET A 286 -1.19 9.35 38.30
CA MET A 286 -0.62 10.46 37.53
C MET A 286 -1.39 11.76 37.76
N ALA A 287 -2.72 11.71 37.82
CA ALA A 287 -3.55 12.87 38.12
C ALA A 287 -3.26 13.44 39.52
N LEU A 288 -3.12 12.58 40.53
CA LEU A 288 -2.76 12.98 41.90
C LEU A 288 -1.36 13.61 42.00
N ARG A 289 -0.46 13.32 41.06
CA ARG A 289 0.87 13.94 40.93
C ARG A 289 0.87 15.21 40.06
N GLY A 290 -0.29 15.68 39.61
CA GLY A 290 -0.42 16.85 38.73
C GLY A 290 -0.10 16.60 37.25
N GLN A 291 0.09 15.34 36.83
CA GLN A 291 0.46 14.95 35.47
C GLN A 291 -0.77 14.73 34.58
N VAL A 292 -1.59 15.77 34.39
CA VAL A 292 -2.90 15.70 33.72
C VAL A 292 -2.84 15.13 32.30
N SER A 293 -1.79 15.46 31.54
CA SER A 293 -1.64 15.00 30.15
C SER A 293 -1.37 13.49 30.06
N GLN A 294 -0.48 12.95 30.90
CA GLN A 294 -0.17 11.53 30.96
C GLN A 294 -1.32 10.73 31.56
N ALA A 295 -2.01 11.29 32.56
CA ALA A 295 -3.23 10.71 33.11
C ALA A 295 -4.28 10.50 32.01
N ALA A 296 -4.49 11.49 31.14
CA ALA A 296 -5.39 11.38 30.00
C ALA A 296 -4.94 10.30 28.99
N VAL A 297 -3.64 10.19 28.70
CA VAL A 297 -3.11 9.13 27.82
C VAL A 297 -3.35 7.74 28.43
N SER A 298 -3.00 7.55 29.71
CA SER A 298 -3.22 6.27 30.40
C SER A 298 -4.70 5.89 30.42
N LEU A 299 -5.59 6.83 30.75
CA LEU A 299 -7.05 6.58 30.71
C LEU A 299 -7.55 6.24 29.31
N SER A 300 -6.96 6.81 28.25
CA SER A 300 -7.30 6.44 26.88
C SER A 300 -6.91 4.99 26.55
N TYR A 301 -5.78 4.49 27.08
CA TYR A 301 -5.39 3.09 26.95
C TYR A 301 -6.36 2.16 27.69
N ALA A 302 -6.93 2.60 28.83
CA ALA A 302 -7.98 1.84 29.52
C ALA A 302 -9.22 1.64 28.65
N VAL A 303 -9.64 2.70 27.94
CA VAL A 303 -10.79 2.66 27.02
C VAL A 303 -10.52 1.71 25.84
N VAL A 304 -9.32 1.77 25.25
CA VAL A 304 -8.94 0.88 24.15
C VAL A 304 -8.87 -0.58 24.60
N ALA A 305 -8.27 -0.86 25.77
CA ALA A 305 -8.19 -2.20 26.34
C ALA A 305 -9.58 -2.78 26.66
N LEU A 306 -10.51 -1.97 27.19
CA LEU A 306 -11.90 -2.39 27.43
C LEU A 306 -12.67 -2.62 26.11
N GLY A 307 -12.46 -1.75 25.12
CA GLY A 307 -13.03 -1.91 23.79
C GLY A 307 -12.58 -3.21 23.12
N ARG A 308 -11.30 -3.55 23.26
CA ARG A 308 -10.71 -4.81 22.77
C ARG A 308 -11.42 -6.03 23.34
N THR A 309 -11.58 -6.09 24.66
CA THR A 309 -12.18 -7.25 25.34
C THR A 309 -13.65 -7.43 24.98
N ILE A 310 -14.42 -6.33 24.92
CA ILE A 310 -15.83 -6.36 24.50
C ILE A 310 -15.96 -6.79 23.05
N TRP A 311 -15.11 -6.25 22.15
CA TRP A 311 -15.14 -6.60 20.73
C TRP A 311 -14.81 -8.07 20.51
N ALA A 312 -13.76 -8.57 21.17
CA ALA A 312 -13.38 -9.98 21.06
C ALA A 312 -14.44 -10.91 21.62
N ALA A 313 -15.05 -10.57 22.76
CA ALA A 313 -16.16 -11.35 23.33
C ALA A 313 -17.36 -11.42 22.38
N LYS A 314 -17.72 -10.32 21.70
CA LYS A 314 -18.80 -10.30 20.70
C LYS A 314 -18.51 -11.15 19.47
N ARG A 315 -17.23 -11.31 19.11
CA ARG A 315 -16.77 -12.06 17.92
C ARG A 315 -16.40 -13.52 18.23
N ALA A 316 -16.17 -13.84 19.50
CA ALA A 316 -15.71 -15.15 19.95
C ALA A 316 -16.66 -16.29 19.61
N ALA A 317 -17.96 -16.02 19.49
CA ALA A 317 -18.96 -17.03 19.13
C ALA A 317 -18.76 -17.63 17.72
N ASN A 318 -18.13 -16.90 16.79
CA ASN A 318 -18.00 -17.33 15.40
C ASN A 318 -16.61 -17.82 15.02
N VAL A 319 -15.55 -17.27 15.63
CA VAL A 319 -14.15 -17.54 15.26
C VAL A 319 -13.28 -17.94 16.47
N GLY A 320 -13.88 -18.07 17.66
CA GLY A 320 -13.12 -18.27 18.89
C GLY A 320 -12.52 -16.97 19.44
N TYR A 321 -12.32 -16.91 20.75
CA TYR A 321 -11.91 -15.69 21.47
C TYR A 321 -10.50 -15.22 21.11
N GLU A 322 -9.55 -16.14 21.01
CA GLU A 322 -8.14 -15.83 20.67
C GLU A 322 -7.99 -15.32 19.24
N GLN A 323 -8.69 -15.94 18.27
CA GLN A 323 -8.66 -15.48 16.88
C GLN A 323 -9.32 -14.10 16.73
N ALA A 324 -10.42 -13.85 17.46
CA ALA A 324 -11.03 -12.53 17.51
C ALA A 324 -10.06 -11.49 18.11
N LEU A 325 -9.43 -11.78 19.25
CA LEU A 325 -8.42 -10.87 19.82
C LEU A 325 -7.30 -10.55 18.82
N GLY A 326 -6.79 -11.54 18.10
CA GLY A 326 -5.78 -11.34 17.06
C GLY A 326 -6.24 -10.42 15.94
N GLN A 327 -7.49 -10.55 15.46
CA GLN A 327 -8.06 -9.67 14.44
C GLN A 327 -8.21 -8.21 14.92
N PHE A 328 -8.57 -8.00 16.19
CA PHE A 328 -8.67 -6.65 16.75
C PHE A 328 -7.31 -5.98 16.89
N ASP A 329 -6.32 -6.71 17.41
CA ASP A 329 -4.95 -6.22 17.55
C ASP A 329 -4.37 -5.85 16.17
N ASN A 330 -4.59 -6.67 15.13
CA ASN A 330 -4.20 -6.35 13.75
C ASN A 330 -4.82 -5.04 13.25
N ARG A 331 -6.13 -4.85 13.46
CA ARG A 331 -6.80 -3.58 13.12
C ARG A 331 -6.28 -2.39 13.91
N LEU A 332 -5.84 -2.59 15.15
CA LEU A 332 -5.21 -1.52 15.94
C LEU A 332 -3.85 -1.13 15.38
N TYR A 333 -3.06 -2.10 14.91
CA TYR A 333 -1.78 -1.83 14.23
C TYR A 333 -1.99 -1.08 12.92
N ASP A 334 -3.02 -1.42 12.13
CA ASP A 334 -3.38 -0.70 10.90
C ASP A 334 -3.79 0.77 11.13
N LEU A 335 -4.08 1.16 12.38
CA LEU A 335 -4.44 2.53 12.77
C LEU A 335 -3.23 3.38 13.22
N ALA A 336 -2.05 2.78 13.37
CA ALA A 336 -0.82 3.54 13.60
C ALA A 336 -0.35 4.23 12.30
N PRO A 337 0.08 5.50 12.32
CA PRO A 337 0.58 6.18 11.13
C PRO A 337 1.88 5.52 10.63
N GLY A 338 1.85 5.04 9.38
CA GLY A 338 2.92 4.28 8.71
C GLY A 338 2.31 3.11 7.91
N VAL A 339 2.30 3.19 6.58
CA VAL A 339 1.65 2.25 5.63
C VAL A 339 2.54 1.01 5.38
N PRO A 340 2.06 -0.14 4.83
CA PRO A 340 1.21 -1.25 5.33
C PRO A 340 2.04 -2.53 5.75
N PRO A 341 1.47 -3.67 6.23
CA PRO A 341 2.22 -4.93 6.47
C PRO A 341 2.31 -5.81 5.18
N ARG A 342 3.24 -6.75 4.88
CA ARG A 342 4.57 -7.29 5.33
C ARG A 342 5.12 -8.16 4.14
N PRO A 343 6.39 -8.67 4.14
CA PRO A 343 6.55 -10.12 4.43
C PRO A 343 7.63 -10.49 5.48
N VAL A 344 7.24 -11.50 6.27
CA VAL A 344 7.93 -12.57 7.04
C VAL A 344 9.25 -12.29 7.79
N ALA A 345 9.25 -12.62 9.09
CA ALA A 345 10.46 -12.80 9.90
C ALA A 345 11.17 -14.11 9.54
N VAL A 346 12.51 -14.09 9.42
CA VAL A 346 13.31 -15.33 9.50
C VAL A 346 13.02 -15.96 10.87
N GLN A 347 12.41 -17.15 10.85
CA GLN A 347 12.12 -17.91 12.05
C GLN A 347 13.41 -18.57 12.56
N PRO A 348 13.58 -18.76 13.89
CA PRO A 348 14.54 -19.76 14.36
C PRO A 348 14.19 -21.08 13.66
N ALA A 349 15.19 -21.85 13.21
CA ALA A 349 14.97 -23.08 12.46
C ALA A 349 13.85 -23.89 13.13
N GLN A 350 12.65 -23.79 12.57
CA GLN A 350 11.53 -24.58 13.01
C GLN A 350 11.94 -25.99 12.66
N VAL A 351 11.79 -26.92 13.60
CA VAL A 351 11.63 -28.32 13.20
C VAL A 351 10.41 -28.29 12.31
N GLU A 352 10.62 -28.31 10.99
CA GLU A 352 9.55 -28.17 10.02
C GLU A 352 8.63 -29.36 10.23
N THR A 353 7.47 -29.10 10.82
CA THR A 353 6.37 -30.06 10.78
C THR A 353 6.03 -30.21 9.31
N PRO A 354 6.02 -31.44 8.75
CA PRO A 354 5.66 -31.66 7.36
C PRO A 354 4.36 -30.93 7.04
N ARG A 355 4.41 -30.02 6.06
CA ARG A 355 3.22 -29.31 5.59
C ARG A 355 2.46 -30.23 4.65
N ASP A 356 1.14 -30.20 4.75
CA ASP A 356 0.30 -30.87 3.77
C ASP A 356 0.50 -30.22 2.39
N TRP A 357 0.65 -31.02 1.35
CA TRP A 357 0.93 -30.54 -0.01
C TRP A 357 -0.18 -29.62 -0.54
N THR A 358 -1.41 -29.73 -0.01
CA THR A 358 -2.52 -28.84 -0.37
C THR A 358 -2.26 -27.38 0.00
N SER A 359 -1.32 -27.11 0.91
CA SER A 359 -0.91 -25.73 1.27
C SER A 359 -0.15 -25.01 0.14
N TYR A 360 0.31 -25.72 -0.89
CA TYR A 360 0.97 -25.16 -2.08
C TYR A 360 0.02 -25.03 -3.28
N LEU A 361 -1.22 -25.49 -3.16
CA LEU A 361 -2.21 -25.34 -4.22
C LEU A 361 -2.71 -23.90 -4.27
N ASP A 362 -3.03 -23.43 -5.47
CA ASP A 362 -3.76 -22.18 -5.64
C ASP A 362 -5.25 -22.45 -5.38
N PRO A 363 -5.82 -21.98 -4.25
CA PRO A 363 -7.21 -22.28 -3.90
C PRO A 363 -8.21 -21.72 -4.91
N ARG A 364 -7.82 -20.76 -5.75
CA ARG A 364 -8.70 -20.17 -6.77
C ARG A 364 -8.94 -21.10 -7.96
N CYS A 365 -8.03 -22.04 -8.20
CA CYS A 365 -8.13 -23.02 -9.29
C CYS A 365 -8.99 -24.24 -8.92
N HIS A 366 -9.48 -24.30 -7.68
CA HIS A 366 -10.24 -25.42 -7.16
C HIS A 366 -11.54 -24.91 -6.56
N THR A 367 -12.65 -25.52 -6.94
CA THR A 367 -13.95 -25.19 -6.37
C THR A 367 -14.38 -26.25 -5.35
N GLY A 368 -14.90 -25.79 -4.21
CA GLY A 368 -15.54 -26.67 -3.23
C GLY A 368 -16.99 -27.04 -3.58
N LEU A 369 -17.49 -26.58 -4.73
CA LEU A 369 -18.87 -26.81 -5.15
C LEU A 369 -19.12 -28.26 -5.54
N ARG A 370 -20.18 -28.86 -4.99
CA ARG A 370 -20.59 -30.23 -5.26
C ARG A 370 -21.92 -30.24 -6.02
N PRO A 371 -21.95 -30.56 -7.32
CA PRO A 371 -23.18 -30.64 -8.09
C PRO A 371 -24.15 -31.67 -7.50
N VAL A 372 -25.37 -31.22 -7.21
CA VAL A 372 -26.50 -32.09 -6.82
C VAL A 372 -27.52 -32.02 -7.95
N PHE A 373 -27.63 -33.10 -8.73
CA PHE A 373 -28.42 -33.13 -9.96
C PHE A 373 -29.94 -33.24 -9.73
N ASN A 374 -30.53 -32.20 -9.12
CA ASN A 374 -31.95 -32.12 -8.80
C ASN A 374 -32.66 -30.91 -9.42
N ALA A 375 -31.95 -30.04 -10.14
CA ALA A 375 -32.56 -28.89 -10.78
C ALA A 375 -33.39 -29.35 -12.00
N PRO A 376 -34.59 -28.79 -12.22
CA PRO A 376 -35.54 -29.29 -13.23
C PRO A 376 -35.18 -28.89 -14.68
N ARG A 377 -34.23 -27.98 -14.87
CA ARG A 377 -33.89 -27.41 -16.18
C ARG A 377 -32.43 -26.97 -16.24
N PRO A 378 -31.80 -26.97 -17.42
CA PRO A 378 -30.44 -26.46 -17.60
C PRO A 378 -30.35 -24.95 -17.42
N SER A 379 -29.20 -24.50 -16.95
CA SER A 379 -28.82 -23.10 -16.75
C SER A 379 -27.43 -22.81 -17.30
N LEU A 380 -27.17 -21.55 -17.62
CA LEU A 380 -25.85 -21.04 -17.93
C LEU A 380 -25.19 -20.54 -16.63
N ASN A 381 -24.04 -21.08 -16.28
CA ASN A 381 -23.32 -20.82 -15.04
C ASN A 381 -22.09 -19.96 -15.35
N ILE A 382 -22.12 -18.69 -14.97
CA ILE A 382 -21.03 -17.75 -15.20
C ILE A 382 -20.15 -17.71 -13.96
N LEU A 383 -18.91 -18.20 -14.10
CA LEU A 383 -17.92 -18.26 -13.03
C LEU A 383 -17.16 -16.94 -12.98
N LEU A 384 -17.22 -16.25 -11.85
CA LEU A 384 -16.69 -14.90 -11.65
C LEU A 384 -15.85 -14.85 -10.38
N PRO A 385 -14.73 -14.11 -10.36
CA PRO A 385 -13.94 -13.98 -9.14
C PRO A 385 -14.71 -13.36 -7.97
N SER A 386 -15.59 -12.39 -8.25
CA SER A 386 -16.42 -11.76 -7.23
C SER A 386 -17.77 -11.33 -7.76
N LEU A 387 -18.76 -11.37 -6.87
CA LEU A 387 -20.07 -10.78 -7.08
C LEU A 387 -20.33 -9.53 -6.22
N ASN A 388 -19.32 -9.04 -5.50
CA ASN A 388 -19.45 -7.84 -4.69
C ASN A 388 -19.44 -6.59 -5.61
N PRO A 389 -20.45 -5.69 -5.55
CA PRO A 389 -20.57 -4.56 -6.47
C PRO A 389 -19.34 -3.64 -6.56
N ASN A 390 -18.59 -3.49 -5.46
CA ASN A 390 -17.39 -2.64 -5.43
C ASN A 390 -16.22 -3.22 -6.24
N GLU A 391 -16.21 -4.54 -6.48
CA GLU A 391 -15.17 -5.28 -7.20
C GLU A 391 -15.53 -5.52 -8.68
N MET A 392 -16.75 -5.17 -9.11
CA MET A 392 -17.19 -5.34 -10.48
C MET A 392 -16.60 -4.25 -11.40
N PHE A 393 -15.44 -4.53 -11.97
CA PHE A 393 -14.82 -3.71 -13.03
C PHE A 393 -15.27 -4.18 -14.43
N ALA A 394 -14.79 -3.50 -15.48
CA ALA A 394 -15.21 -3.71 -16.88
C ALA A 394 -15.27 -5.19 -17.31
N GLY A 395 -14.30 -6.01 -16.90
CA GLY A 395 -14.28 -7.41 -17.31
C GLY A 395 -15.31 -8.30 -16.62
N ILE A 396 -15.54 -8.11 -15.33
CA ILE A 396 -16.62 -8.81 -14.60
C ILE A 396 -17.98 -8.32 -15.11
N LEU A 397 -18.12 -7.01 -15.36
CA LEU A 397 -19.34 -6.45 -15.92
C LEU A 397 -19.66 -6.98 -17.31
N THR A 398 -18.66 -7.21 -18.17
CA THR A 398 -18.86 -7.80 -19.50
C THR A 398 -19.46 -9.20 -19.38
N ALA A 399 -18.96 -10.02 -18.45
CA ALA A 399 -19.50 -11.35 -18.19
C ALA A 399 -20.90 -11.31 -17.53
N VAL A 400 -21.17 -10.32 -16.67
CA VAL A 400 -22.52 -10.09 -16.14
C VAL A 400 -23.48 -9.72 -17.26
N ASP A 401 -23.12 -8.77 -18.11
CA ASP A 401 -23.96 -8.33 -19.22
C ASP A 401 -24.21 -9.47 -20.23
N MET A 402 -23.21 -10.34 -20.45
CA MET A 402 -23.35 -11.56 -21.24
C MET A 402 -24.43 -12.51 -20.67
N GLY A 403 -24.45 -12.70 -19.35
CA GLY A 403 -25.50 -13.49 -18.69
C GLY A 403 -26.88 -12.84 -18.78
N LEU A 404 -26.97 -11.54 -18.57
CA LEU A 404 -28.23 -10.80 -18.72
C LEU A 404 -28.79 -10.92 -20.14
N GLU A 405 -27.92 -10.84 -21.15
CA GLU A 405 -28.31 -11.04 -22.54
C GLU A 405 -28.73 -12.49 -22.82
N ALA A 406 -28.05 -13.49 -22.26
CA ALA A 406 -28.47 -14.89 -22.38
C ALA A 406 -29.88 -15.12 -21.78
N THR A 407 -30.19 -14.40 -20.71
CA THR A 407 -31.54 -14.41 -20.10
C THR A 407 -32.59 -13.78 -21.02
N ARG A 408 -32.25 -12.77 -21.83
CA ARG A 408 -33.15 -12.25 -22.90
C ARG A 408 -33.48 -13.31 -23.94
N HIS A 409 -32.58 -14.26 -24.18
CA HIS A 409 -32.82 -15.43 -25.03
C HIS A 409 -33.58 -16.57 -24.32
N GLY A 410 -34.06 -16.35 -23.09
CA GLY A 410 -34.85 -17.31 -22.32
C GLY A 410 -34.02 -18.36 -21.56
N VAL A 411 -32.71 -18.15 -21.41
CA VAL A 411 -31.82 -19.07 -20.69
C VAL A 411 -31.76 -18.67 -19.21
N PRO A 412 -32.03 -19.58 -18.26
CA PRO A 412 -31.79 -19.33 -16.84
C PRO A 412 -30.28 -19.16 -16.58
N VAL A 413 -29.90 -18.12 -15.83
CA VAL A 413 -28.50 -17.81 -15.54
C VAL A 413 -28.21 -17.89 -14.06
N ARG A 414 -27.06 -18.49 -13.74
CA ARG A 414 -26.49 -18.54 -12.40
C ARG A 414 -25.13 -17.88 -12.42
N TYR A 415 -24.96 -16.85 -11.59
CA TYR A 415 -23.66 -16.25 -11.34
C TYR A 415 -23.01 -16.92 -10.13
N VAL A 416 -21.79 -17.39 -10.29
CA VAL A 416 -21.06 -18.11 -9.25
C VAL A 416 -19.80 -17.34 -8.88
N ALA A 417 -19.71 -16.86 -7.64
CA ALA A 417 -18.49 -16.23 -7.13
C ALA A 417 -17.47 -17.31 -6.73
N THR A 418 -16.29 -17.34 -7.35
CA THR A 418 -15.27 -18.38 -7.10
C THR A 418 -14.24 -17.98 -6.05
N ASP A 419 -13.94 -16.70 -5.88
CA ASP A 419 -12.80 -16.25 -5.06
C ASP A 419 -13.27 -15.52 -3.81
N LEU A 420 -13.99 -14.42 -3.98
CA LEU A 420 -14.41 -13.56 -2.88
C LEU A 420 -15.80 -13.96 -2.40
N PRO A 421 -15.97 -14.22 -1.09
CA PRO A 421 -17.29 -14.46 -0.51
C PRO A 421 -18.27 -13.35 -0.84
N VAL A 422 -19.51 -13.73 -1.08
CA VAL A 422 -20.59 -12.80 -1.40
C VAL A 422 -21.02 -12.14 -0.09
N ALA A 423 -20.52 -10.93 0.15
CA ALA A 423 -20.72 -10.24 1.43
C ALA A 423 -22.20 -9.95 1.72
N ASN A 424 -22.98 -9.69 0.67
CA ASN A 424 -24.43 -9.54 0.75
C ASN A 424 -25.08 -10.00 -0.57
N ALA A 425 -25.70 -11.18 -0.55
CA ALA A 425 -26.33 -11.78 -1.72
C ALA A 425 -27.52 -10.96 -2.26
N GLN A 426 -28.30 -10.32 -1.38
CA GLN A 426 -29.43 -9.48 -1.78
C GLN A 426 -28.95 -8.23 -2.51
N HIS A 427 -27.92 -7.56 -1.99
CA HIS A 427 -27.33 -6.39 -2.62
C HIS A 427 -26.68 -6.72 -3.96
N SER A 428 -25.98 -7.86 -4.05
CA SER A 428 -25.36 -8.33 -5.30
C SER A 428 -26.42 -8.67 -6.36
N ARG A 429 -27.53 -9.30 -5.93
CA ARG A 429 -28.68 -9.58 -6.81
C ARG A 429 -29.36 -8.32 -7.27
N ALA A 430 -29.59 -7.36 -6.37
CA ALA A 430 -30.16 -6.06 -6.73
C ALA A 430 -29.27 -5.33 -7.75
N PHE A 431 -27.95 -5.31 -7.53
CA PHE A 431 -27.01 -4.69 -8.46
C PHE A 431 -27.07 -5.30 -9.88
N ILE A 432 -27.18 -6.63 -9.99
CA ILE A 432 -27.33 -7.31 -11.27
C ILE A 432 -28.71 -7.02 -11.90
N GLN A 433 -29.78 -7.07 -11.10
CA GLN A 433 -31.14 -6.80 -11.55
C GLN A 433 -31.34 -5.35 -12.01
N ASP A 434 -30.72 -4.38 -11.34
CA ASP A 434 -30.80 -2.95 -11.68
C ASP A 434 -30.23 -2.64 -13.07
N ARG A 435 -29.34 -3.50 -13.59
CA ARG A 435 -28.79 -3.39 -14.95
C ARG A 435 -29.75 -3.89 -16.03
N ALA A 436 -30.73 -4.72 -15.67
CA ALA A 436 -31.72 -5.27 -16.56
C ALA A 436 -33.07 -5.44 -15.83
N PRO A 437 -33.72 -4.32 -15.46
CA PRO A 437 -34.97 -4.34 -14.70
C PRO A 437 -36.13 -4.98 -15.47
N ASP A 438 -35.98 -5.09 -16.79
CA ASP A 438 -36.90 -5.76 -17.72
C ASP A 438 -36.91 -7.28 -17.58
N LEU A 439 -35.88 -7.89 -16.98
CA LEU A 439 -35.74 -9.35 -16.93
C LEU A 439 -36.45 -9.98 -15.73
N PRO A 440 -37.09 -11.15 -15.91
CA PRO A 440 -37.76 -11.87 -14.83
C PRO A 440 -36.76 -12.34 -13.77
N PRO A 441 -36.86 -11.91 -12.50
CA PRO A 441 -35.88 -12.23 -11.46
C PRO A 441 -35.73 -13.74 -11.19
N GLN A 442 -36.75 -14.55 -11.46
CA GLN A 442 -36.70 -16.02 -11.29
C GLN A 442 -35.74 -16.74 -12.27
N LEU A 443 -35.28 -16.06 -13.33
CA LEU A 443 -34.28 -16.61 -14.25
C LEU A 443 -32.84 -16.30 -13.79
N LEU A 444 -32.66 -15.44 -12.78
CA LEU A 444 -31.35 -15.01 -12.31
C LEU A 444 -31.09 -15.55 -10.89
N SER A 445 -29.97 -16.23 -10.73
CA SER A 445 -29.53 -16.74 -9.42
C SER A 445 -28.07 -16.39 -9.16
N ILE A 446 -27.72 -16.36 -7.88
CA ILE A 446 -26.35 -16.10 -7.40
C ILE A 446 -25.99 -17.21 -6.43
N VAL A 447 -24.77 -17.73 -6.55
CA VAL A 447 -24.17 -18.71 -5.65
C VAL A 447 -22.82 -18.20 -5.17
N ASP A 448 -22.58 -18.33 -3.86
CA ASP A 448 -21.25 -18.16 -3.28
C ASP A 448 -20.50 -19.50 -3.39
N GLY A 449 -19.56 -19.58 -4.32
CA GLY A 449 -18.69 -20.73 -4.54
C GLY A 449 -17.31 -20.59 -3.90
N SER A 450 -17.08 -19.54 -3.10
CA SER A 450 -15.82 -19.33 -2.37
C SER A 450 -15.66 -20.28 -1.17
N GLN A 451 -16.71 -21.04 -0.83
CA GLN A 451 -16.73 -22.03 0.24
C GLN A 451 -17.32 -23.34 -0.29
N PRO A 452 -16.95 -24.50 0.30
CA PRO A 452 -17.58 -25.77 -0.04
C PRO A 452 -19.09 -25.73 0.20
N ALA A 453 -19.85 -26.05 -0.85
CA ALA A 453 -21.31 -26.04 -0.80
C ALA A 453 -21.91 -26.98 -1.85
N ASP A 454 -23.12 -27.47 -1.57
CA ASP A 454 -23.92 -28.18 -2.57
C ASP A 454 -24.45 -27.19 -3.61
N LEU A 455 -24.28 -27.51 -4.88
CA LEU A 455 -24.74 -26.73 -6.03
C LEU A 455 -25.95 -27.44 -6.66
N PRO A 456 -27.19 -26.94 -6.49
CA PRO A 456 -28.34 -27.48 -7.20
C PRO A 456 -28.10 -27.38 -8.72
N ALA A 457 -27.98 -28.49 -9.40
CA ALA A 457 -27.51 -28.56 -10.78
C ALA A 457 -28.46 -29.37 -11.67
N HIS A 458 -28.44 -29.08 -12.96
CA HIS A 458 -29.02 -29.95 -14.00
C HIS A 458 -27.87 -30.53 -14.83
N ARG A 459 -27.99 -31.78 -15.29
CA ARG A 459 -26.88 -32.43 -16.03
C ARG A 459 -26.50 -31.72 -17.35
N GLY A 460 -27.40 -30.88 -17.86
CA GLY A 460 -27.19 -30.04 -19.04
C GLY A 460 -26.80 -28.59 -18.75
N ASP A 461 -26.49 -28.24 -17.48
CA ASP A 461 -25.95 -26.92 -17.14
C ASP A 461 -24.65 -26.66 -17.92
N ARG A 462 -24.44 -25.45 -18.42
CA ARG A 462 -23.21 -25.05 -19.13
C ARG A 462 -22.43 -24.04 -18.31
N PHE A 463 -21.13 -23.94 -18.55
CA PHE A 463 -20.23 -23.05 -17.80
C PHE A 463 -19.59 -22.01 -18.72
N VAL A 464 -19.45 -20.79 -18.20
CA VAL A 464 -18.64 -19.71 -18.78
C VAL A 464 -17.53 -19.37 -17.79
N ALA A 465 -16.29 -19.66 -18.14
CA ALA A 465 -15.11 -19.21 -17.42
C ALA A 465 -14.74 -17.78 -17.83
N THR A 466 -14.17 -17.00 -16.91
CA THR A 466 -13.80 -15.59 -17.13
C THR A 466 -12.33 -15.31 -16.81
N ALA A 467 -11.89 -15.55 -15.58
CA ALA A 467 -10.47 -15.50 -15.21
C ALA A 467 -9.80 -16.86 -15.41
N TRP A 468 -8.48 -16.89 -15.59
CA TRP A 468 -7.75 -18.12 -15.92
C TRP A 468 -7.94 -19.25 -14.90
N TRP A 469 -8.04 -18.93 -13.62
CA TRP A 469 -8.31 -19.93 -12.57
C TRP A 469 -9.76 -20.44 -12.61
N THR A 470 -10.72 -19.63 -13.05
CA THR A 470 -12.11 -20.09 -13.22
C THR A 470 -12.25 -21.10 -14.36
N ALA A 471 -11.32 -21.13 -15.33
CA ALA A 471 -11.27 -22.16 -16.35
C ALA A 471 -10.92 -23.53 -15.75
N TYR A 472 -10.03 -23.57 -14.74
CA TYR A 472 -9.75 -24.78 -13.96
C TYR A 472 -10.97 -25.22 -13.14
N CYS A 473 -11.68 -24.27 -12.51
CA CYS A 473 -12.95 -24.57 -11.83
C CYS A 473 -14.01 -25.13 -12.80
N ALA A 474 -14.12 -24.56 -14.01
CA ALA A 474 -15.04 -25.05 -15.03
C ALA A 474 -14.69 -26.47 -15.47
N ARG A 475 -13.41 -26.76 -15.71
CA ARG A 475 -12.92 -28.11 -16.00
C ARG A 475 -13.32 -29.11 -14.90
N ASP A 476 -13.05 -28.78 -13.65
CA ASP A 476 -13.35 -29.65 -12.50
C ASP A 476 -14.86 -29.88 -12.35
N LEU A 477 -15.67 -28.83 -12.55
CA LEU A 477 -17.12 -28.94 -12.55
C LEU A 477 -17.62 -29.81 -13.69
N CYS A 478 -17.13 -29.65 -14.92
CA CYS A 478 -17.54 -30.48 -16.06
C CYS A 478 -17.24 -31.96 -15.81
N ALA A 479 -16.10 -32.27 -15.17
CA ALA A 479 -15.72 -33.62 -14.77
C ALA A 479 -16.62 -34.22 -13.66
N ALA A 480 -17.42 -33.42 -12.95
CA ALA A 480 -18.28 -33.86 -11.85
C ALA A 480 -19.62 -34.52 -12.28
N GLY A 481 -19.70 -35.02 -13.52
CA GLY A 481 -20.83 -35.82 -14.01
C GLY A 481 -21.89 -35.07 -14.82
N TYR A 482 -21.54 -33.93 -15.43
CA TYR A 482 -22.38 -33.26 -16.44
C TYR A 482 -22.36 -34.04 -17.77
N MET A 483 -23.29 -33.74 -18.69
CA MET A 483 -23.39 -34.43 -20.00
C MET A 483 -22.31 -34.01 -21.01
N HIS A 484 -21.30 -33.28 -20.57
CA HIS A 484 -20.28 -32.67 -21.42
C HIS A 484 -19.03 -32.39 -20.61
N ASP A 485 -17.92 -32.21 -21.31
CA ASP A 485 -16.57 -32.01 -20.79
C ASP A 485 -15.94 -30.70 -21.28
N ASN A 486 -16.75 -29.80 -21.86
CA ASN A 486 -16.31 -28.50 -22.38
C ASN A 486 -17.03 -27.32 -21.71
N PHE A 487 -16.42 -26.16 -21.78
CA PHE A 487 -16.98 -24.91 -21.27
C PHE A 487 -16.74 -23.75 -22.25
N ALA A 488 -17.50 -22.67 -22.15
CA ALA A 488 -17.17 -21.44 -22.86
C ALA A 488 -16.13 -20.65 -22.06
N TYR A 489 -15.15 -20.05 -22.72
CA TYR A 489 -14.11 -19.27 -22.05
C TYR A 489 -14.12 -17.84 -22.61
N LEU A 490 -14.57 -16.89 -21.79
CA LEU A 490 -14.48 -15.47 -22.07
C LEU A 490 -13.06 -14.97 -21.79
N ILE A 491 -12.22 -14.99 -22.82
CA ILE A 491 -10.82 -14.56 -22.78
C ILE A 491 -10.79 -13.04 -22.93
N GLN A 492 -10.45 -12.34 -21.84
CA GLN A 492 -10.51 -10.87 -21.77
C GLN A 492 -9.18 -10.18 -21.97
N ASP A 493 -8.09 -10.91 -21.78
CA ASP A 493 -6.73 -10.46 -21.99
C ASP A 493 -5.84 -11.70 -22.14
N PHE A 494 -4.56 -11.47 -22.46
CA PHE A 494 -3.56 -12.52 -22.32
C PHE A 494 -3.11 -12.56 -20.85
N GLU A 495 -3.88 -13.28 -20.02
CA GLU A 495 -3.70 -13.31 -18.56
C GLU A 495 -2.34 -13.81 -18.07
N PRO A 496 -1.57 -14.66 -18.79
CA PRO A 496 -0.19 -14.95 -18.41
C PRO A 496 0.67 -13.68 -18.32
N GLY A 497 0.37 -12.66 -19.14
CA GLY A 497 1.04 -11.37 -19.11
C GLY A 497 0.82 -10.54 -17.84
N PHE A 498 -0.07 -10.96 -16.93
CA PHE A 498 -0.24 -10.32 -15.63
C PHE A 498 0.85 -10.69 -14.62
N TYR A 499 1.61 -11.74 -14.93
CA TYR A 499 2.61 -12.33 -14.03
C TYR A 499 3.97 -12.39 -14.71
N ALA A 500 5.04 -12.19 -13.92
CA ALA A 500 6.38 -12.60 -14.34
C ALA A 500 6.43 -14.13 -14.49
N TRP A 501 7.44 -14.64 -15.21
CA TRP A 501 7.62 -16.09 -15.35
C TRP A 501 7.70 -16.78 -13.98
N GLY A 502 6.75 -17.69 -13.74
CA GLY A 502 6.49 -18.32 -12.46
C GLY A 502 5.26 -19.24 -12.54
N GLN A 503 4.79 -19.74 -11.39
CA GLN A 503 3.68 -20.68 -11.31
C GLN A 503 2.39 -20.11 -11.93
N GLU A 504 2.02 -18.88 -11.58
CA GLU A 504 0.80 -18.24 -12.08
C GLU A 504 0.86 -18.00 -13.59
N HIS A 505 2.02 -17.58 -14.12
CA HIS A 505 2.22 -17.44 -15.56
C HIS A 505 2.06 -18.78 -16.28
N GLY A 506 2.68 -19.85 -15.75
CA GLY A 506 2.60 -21.18 -16.31
C GLY A 506 1.18 -21.75 -16.28
N MET A 507 0.50 -21.64 -15.13
CA MET A 507 -0.88 -22.13 -14.99
C MET A 507 -1.89 -21.32 -15.80
N ALA A 508 -1.75 -19.99 -15.88
CA ALA A 508 -2.57 -19.18 -16.76
C ALA A 508 -2.38 -19.58 -18.23
N THR A 509 -1.15 -19.88 -18.65
CA THR A 509 -0.84 -20.34 -20.01
C THR A 509 -1.48 -21.70 -20.27
N ALA A 510 -1.31 -22.66 -19.35
CA ALA A 510 -1.90 -23.98 -19.45
C ALA A 510 -3.44 -23.98 -19.41
N SER A 511 -4.08 -22.90 -18.94
CA SER A 511 -5.54 -22.74 -19.03
C SER A 511 -6.04 -22.72 -20.48
N TYR A 512 -5.17 -22.34 -21.43
CA TYR A 512 -5.47 -22.30 -22.87
C TYR A 512 -5.32 -23.66 -23.56
N ASP A 513 -4.82 -24.68 -22.86
CA ASP A 513 -4.76 -26.08 -23.35
C ASP A 513 -5.98 -26.90 -22.90
N LEU A 514 -6.89 -26.31 -22.12
CA LEU A 514 -8.12 -26.95 -21.66
C LEU A 514 -9.15 -27.09 -22.79
N ASN A 515 -10.14 -27.97 -22.61
CA ASN A 515 -11.22 -28.17 -23.58
C ASN A 515 -12.29 -27.06 -23.42
N PHE A 516 -12.25 -26.03 -24.27
CA PHE A 516 -13.20 -24.92 -24.22
C PHE A 516 -13.56 -24.36 -25.61
N THR A 517 -14.66 -23.59 -25.65
CA THR A 517 -15.06 -22.75 -26.78
C THR A 517 -14.61 -21.30 -26.52
N PRO A 518 -13.75 -20.70 -27.37
CA PRO A 518 -13.20 -19.36 -27.14
C PRO A 518 -14.21 -18.25 -27.42
N ILE A 519 -14.23 -17.24 -26.54
CA ILE A 519 -14.89 -15.96 -26.76
C ILE A 519 -13.88 -14.86 -26.42
N PHE A 520 -13.40 -14.13 -27.42
CA PHE A 520 -12.38 -13.09 -27.23
C PHE A 520 -12.99 -11.71 -27.04
N ASN A 521 -12.52 -10.98 -26.03
CA ASN A 521 -12.67 -9.53 -25.94
C ASN A 521 -11.28 -8.94 -26.18
N THR A 522 -10.85 -8.58 -27.38
CA THR A 522 -11.56 -8.28 -28.64
C THR A 522 -10.91 -9.01 -29.83
N SER A 523 -11.26 -8.68 -31.07
CA SER A 523 -10.54 -9.15 -32.28
C SER A 523 -9.03 -8.91 -32.23
N TYR A 524 -8.54 -7.84 -31.59
CA TYR A 524 -7.10 -7.64 -31.39
C TYR A 524 -6.48 -8.75 -30.53
N LEU A 525 -7.20 -9.19 -29.50
CA LEU A 525 -6.78 -10.28 -28.63
C LEU A 525 -6.81 -11.61 -29.39
N ARG A 526 -7.87 -11.88 -30.16
CA ARG A 526 -7.97 -13.07 -31.00
C ARG A 526 -6.78 -13.17 -31.96
N ARG A 527 -6.48 -12.11 -32.71
CA ARG A 527 -5.34 -12.09 -33.65
C ARG A 527 -3.99 -12.22 -32.94
N TYR A 528 -3.85 -11.67 -31.74
CA TYR A 528 -2.65 -11.87 -30.91
C TYR A 528 -2.46 -13.35 -30.55
N PHE A 529 -3.51 -14.05 -30.13
CA PHE A 529 -3.45 -15.50 -29.89
C PHE A 529 -3.16 -16.29 -31.17
N ALA A 530 -3.78 -15.93 -32.29
CA ALA A 530 -3.50 -16.55 -33.59
C ALA A 530 -2.02 -16.39 -33.99
N GLY A 531 -1.46 -15.20 -33.77
CA GLY A 531 -0.05 -14.91 -34.03
C GLY A 531 0.93 -15.68 -33.13
N MET A 532 0.49 -16.14 -31.96
CA MET A 532 1.25 -17.04 -31.08
C MET A 532 1.11 -18.53 -31.47
N GLY A 533 0.25 -18.85 -32.44
CA GLY A 533 0.04 -20.23 -32.92
C GLY A 533 -1.06 -21.00 -32.20
N TYR A 534 -1.93 -20.34 -31.43
CA TYR A 534 -3.08 -21.01 -30.81
C TYR A 534 -4.17 -21.31 -31.85
N GLY A 535 -4.37 -22.60 -32.16
CA GLY A 535 -5.30 -23.04 -33.19
C GLY A 535 -6.77 -22.69 -32.95
N PHE A 536 -7.20 -22.52 -31.69
CA PHE A 536 -8.56 -22.10 -31.35
C PHE A 536 -8.83 -20.61 -31.66
N ALA A 537 -7.80 -19.82 -31.97
CA ALA A 537 -7.93 -18.40 -32.26
C ALA A 537 -8.13 -18.12 -33.77
N ASP A 538 -8.88 -18.99 -34.44
CA ASP A 538 -9.19 -18.87 -35.87
C ASP A 538 -10.25 -17.80 -36.17
N ASP A 539 -10.63 -17.65 -37.45
CA ASP A 539 -11.62 -16.67 -37.88
C ASP A 539 -13.06 -17.00 -37.47
N HIS A 540 -13.32 -18.22 -36.98
CA HIS A 540 -14.63 -18.65 -36.49
C HIS A 540 -14.80 -18.43 -34.98
N ALA A 541 -13.71 -18.15 -34.25
CA ALA A 541 -13.78 -17.82 -32.83
C ALA A 541 -14.63 -16.55 -32.59
N LEU A 542 -15.55 -16.64 -31.63
CA LEU A 542 -16.44 -15.52 -31.29
C LEU A 542 -15.62 -14.34 -30.76
N THR A 543 -15.90 -13.14 -31.25
CA THR A 543 -15.22 -11.91 -30.79
C THR A 543 -16.21 -10.84 -30.40
N LEU A 544 -16.04 -10.32 -29.18
CA LEU A 544 -16.81 -9.22 -28.65
C LEU A 544 -16.11 -7.91 -28.97
N ARG A 545 -16.87 -6.94 -29.50
CA ARG A 545 -16.42 -5.55 -29.49
C ARG A 545 -16.47 -4.97 -28.07
N PRO A 546 -15.62 -3.97 -27.75
CA PRO A 546 -15.70 -3.29 -26.47
C PRO A 546 -17.10 -2.74 -26.18
N ALA A 547 -17.63 -2.99 -24.99
CA ALA A 547 -18.95 -2.53 -24.55
C ALA A 547 -18.94 -1.03 -24.20
N ILE A 548 -18.69 -0.17 -25.19
CA ILE A 548 -18.57 1.28 -25.04
C ILE A 548 -19.72 1.95 -25.81
N HIS A 549 -20.58 2.66 -25.08
CA HIS A 549 -21.66 3.45 -25.69
C HIS A 549 -21.10 4.76 -26.25
N VAL A 550 -20.44 4.71 -27.41
CA VAL A 550 -19.81 5.86 -28.09
C VAL A 550 -20.74 7.09 -28.18
N PRO A 551 -22.04 6.96 -28.56
CA PRO A 551 -22.94 8.11 -28.65
C PRO A 551 -23.09 8.91 -27.35
N ARG A 552 -22.97 8.27 -26.18
CA ARG A 552 -23.01 8.96 -24.87
C ARG A 552 -21.87 9.98 -24.72
N TYR A 553 -20.72 9.71 -25.30
CA TYR A 553 -19.53 10.56 -25.19
C TYR A 553 -19.41 11.51 -26.39
N ALA A 554 -19.73 11.04 -27.60
CA ALA A 554 -19.70 11.84 -28.82
C ALA A 554 -20.62 13.07 -28.75
N GLY A 555 -21.78 12.95 -28.09
CA GLY A 555 -22.73 14.04 -27.89
C GLY A 555 -22.37 15.05 -26.81
N LEU A 556 -21.24 14.89 -26.10
CA LEU A 556 -20.86 15.80 -25.02
C LEU A 556 -20.48 17.19 -25.56
N VAL A 557 -21.09 18.21 -24.97
CA VAL A 557 -20.78 19.62 -25.27
C VAL A 557 -19.48 20.00 -24.57
N ARG A 558 -18.51 20.49 -25.33
CA ARG A 558 -17.23 20.98 -24.82
C ARG A 558 -17.22 22.51 -24.81
N GLY A 559 -16.77 23.09 -23.70
CA GLY A 559 -16.47 24.51 -23.63
C GLY A 559 -15.18 24.87 -24.37
N PRO A 560 -14.87 26.16 -24.54
CA PRO A 560 -13.58 26.59 -25.07
C PRO A 560 -12.45 26.09 -24.15
N THR A 561 -11.32 25.73 -24.76
CA THR A 561 -10.09 25.35 -24.03
C THR A 561 -9.68 26.47 -23.07
N GLY A 562 -9.60 26.16 -21.78
CA GLY A 562 -9.22 27.11 -20.73
C GLY A 562 -7.70 27.28 -20.61
N SER A 563 -7.29 28.28 -19.82
CA SER A 563 -5.91 28.46 -19.38
C SER A 563 -5.86 28.36 -17.85
N PRO A 564 -5.02 27.48 -17.26
CA PRO A 564 -4.13 26.52 -17.91
C PRO A 564 -4.89 25.39 -18.63
N ARG A 565 -4.29 24.85 -19.70
CA ARG A 565 -4.81 23.68 -20.43
C ARG A 565 -4.67 22.42 -19.60
N GLN A 566 -5.61 21.47 -19.71
CA GLN A 566 -5.61 20.27 -18.87
C GLN A 566 -5.10 19.03 -19.61
N LEU A 567 -4.09 18.37 -19.02
CA LEU A 567 -3.64 17.01 -19.40
C LEU A 567 -4.17 16.01 -18.38
N ALA A 568 -4.97 15.05 -18.84
CA ALA A 568 -5.51 13.96 -18.05
C ALA A 568 -4.70 12.67 -18.23
N LEU A 569 -4.23 12.11 -17.12
CA LEU A 569 -3.59 10.79 -17.07
C LEU A 569 -4.57 9.75 -16.55
N TYR A 570 -4.63 8.59 -17.21
CA TYR A 570 -5.20 7.39 -16.61
C TYR A 570 -4.23 6.74 -15.63
N GLY A 571 -4.25 7.17 -14.38
CA GLY A 571 -3.28 6.75 -13.39
C GLY A 571 -3.76 5.61 -12.52
N ARG A 572 -3.15 4.42 -12.69
CA ARG A 572 -3.37 3.24 -11.87
C ARG A 572 -2.04 2.62 -11.44
N PRO A 573 -1.40 3.13 -10.37
CA PRO A 573 -0.06 2.68 -9.98
C PRO A 573 0.05 1.18 -9.68
N GLU A 574 -1.04 0.58 -9.19
CA GLU A 574 -1.10 -0.85 -8.84
C GLU A 574 -1.44 -1.75 -10.04
N VAL A 575 -1.73 -1.19 -11.22
CA VAL A 575 -2.06 -1.96 -12.42
C VAL A 575 -0.93 -1.81 -13.44
N SER A 576 0.00 -2.77 -13.43
CA SER A 576 1.24 -2.74 -14.21
C SER A 576 1.02 -2.49 -15.71
N ARG A 577 -0.04 -3.08 -16.30
CA ARG A 577 -0.40 -2.87 -17.71
C ARG A 577 -0.78 -1.42 -18.06
N ASN A 578 -1.10 -0.57 -17.08
CA ASN A 578 -1.33 0.86 -17.32
C ASN A 578 -0.04 1.70 -17.28
N MET A 579 1.11 1.08 -17.02
CA MET A 579 2.44 1.68 -17.17
C MET A 579 2.58 3.06 -16.49
N PHE A 580 2.05 3.18 -15.27
CA PHE A 580 1.99 4.47 -14.56
C PHE A 580 3.36 5.17 -14.41
N PRO A 581 4.46 4.50 -14.00
CA PRO A 581 5.77 5.15 -13.91
C PRO A 581 6.25 5.71 -15.26
N LEU A 582 6.11 4.94 -16.33
CA LEU A 582 6.46 5.36 -17.70
C LEU A 582 5.61 6.55 -18.16
N ALA A 583 4.32 6.56 -17.84
CA ALA A 583 3.44 7.68 -18.15
C ALA A 583 3.88 8.98 -17.43
N VAL A 584 4.25 8.88 -16.15
CA VAL A 584 4.76 10.02 -15.35
C VAL A 584 6.07 10.55 -15.93
N GLU A 585 7.02 9.66 -16.27
CA GLU A 585 8.29 10.03 -16.90
C GLU A 585 8.07 10.76 -18.23
N SER A 586 7.17 10.23 -19.06
CA SER A 586 6.85 10.80 -20.38
C SER A 586 6.20 12.19 -20.27
N ILE A 587 5.29 12.38 -19.30
CA ILE A 587 4.71 13.69 -19.00
C ILE A 587 5.79 14.67 -18.50
N ALA A 588 6.66 14.23 -17.59
CA ALA A 588 7.76 15.06 -17.09
C ALA A 588 8.68 15.51 -18.22
N LYS A 589 9.02 14.60 -19.15
CA LYS A 589 9.84 14.90 -20.33
C LYS A 589 9.16 15.88 -21.27
N PHE A 590 7.87 15.70 -21.54
CA PHE A 590 7.08 16.64 -22.32
C PHE A 590 7.08 18.06 -21.71
N ILE A 591 6.84 18.18 -20.40
CA ILE A 591 6.83 19.47 -19.68
C ILE A 591 8.20 20.14 -19.76
N SER A 592 9.27 19.40 -19.47
CA SER A 592 10.64 19.92 -19.48
C SER A 592 11.05 20.41 -20.87
N THR A 593 10.85 19.59 -21.90
CA THR A 593 11.24 19.92 -23.29
C THR A 593 10.38 21.00 -23.92
N THR A 594 9.17 21.25 -23.40
CA THR A 594 8.29 22.33 -23.89
C THR A 594 8.41 23.61 -23.06
N GLY A 595 9.03 23.54 -21.88
CA GLY A 595 9.18 24.68 -20.98
C GLY A 595 7.87 25.11 -20.30
N LEU A 596 6.92 24.20 -20.10
CA LEU A 596 5.61 24.52 -19.51
C LEU A 596 5.70 24.68 -17.99
N GLY A 597 5.02 25.68 -17.45
CA GLY A 597 4.86 25.90 -16.01
C GLY A 597 3.41 25.79 -15.52
N PRO A 598 3.16 26.00 -14.22
CA PRO A 598 1.82 25.88 -13.61
C PRO A 598 0.74 26.82 -14.18
N LYS A 599 1.15 27.87 -14.90
CA LYS A 599 0.23 28.80 -15.58
C LYS A 599 -0.22 28.30 -16.96
N ASP A 600 0.55 27.38 -17.55
CA ASP A 600 0.33 26.88 -18.92
C ASP A 600 -0.40 25.54 -18.91
N ILE A 601 -0.05 24.66 -17.97
CA ILE A 601 -0.56 23.29 -17.89
C ILE A 601 -1.06 22.91 -16.49
N LYS A 602 -2.22 22.26 -16.45
CA LYS A 602 -2.76 21.55 -15.29
C LYS A 602 -2.72 20.06 -15.59
N VAL A 603 -2.07 19.27 -14.74
CA VAL A 603 -1.98 17.81 -14.91
C VAL A 603 -2.80 17.11 -13.83
N VAL A 604 -3.74 16.28 -14.26
CA VAL A 604 -4.64 15.52 -13.36
C VAL A 604 -4.56 14.03 -13.68
N SER A 605 -4.71 13.21 -12.65
CA SER A 605 -4.73 11.75 -12.77
C SER A 605 -6.05 11.20 -12.25
N ALA A 606 -6.75 10.41 -13.08
CA ALA A 606 -7.98 9.71 -12.71
C ALA A 606 -7.81 8.20 -12.90
N GLY A 607 -8.43 7.40 -12.03
CA GLY A 607 -8.32 5.94 -12.04
C GLY A 607 -8.21 5.38 -10.62
N MET A 608 -7.00 5.39 -10.06
CA MET A 608 -6.73 5.00 -8.67
C MET A 608 -6.10 6.16 -7.90
N LYS A 609 -6.40 6.25 -6.61
CA LYS A 609 -5.87 7.32 -5.77
C LYS A 609 -4.39 7.07 -5.53
N HIS A 610 -3.59 8.13 -5.66
CA HIS A 610 -2.18 8.15 -5.30
C HIS A 610 -1.82 9.52 -4.71
N ILE A 611 -0.60 9.66 -4.21
CA ILE A 611 -0.10 10.96 -3.76
C ILE A 611 0.13 11.87 -4.96
N ASP A 612 0.00 13.18 -4.75
CA ASP A 612 0.36 14.16 -5.78
C ASP A 612 1.85 14.07 -6.09
N ILE A 613 2.21 14.22 -7.38
CA ILE A 613 3.60 14.09 -7.85
C ILE A 613 4.09 15.45 -8.35
N THR A 614 5.27 15.85 -7.88
CA THR A 614 5.96 17.04 -8.41
C THR A 614 6.60 16.70 -9.75
N LEU A 615 6.24 17.47 -10.77
CA LEU A 615 6.79 17.40 -12.12
C LEU A 615 7.78 18.58 -12.33
N PRO A 616 8.58 18.57 -13.41
CA PRO A 616 9.48 19.67 -13.75
C PRO A 616 8.78 21.04 -13.79
N ASN A 617 9.56 22.10 -13.64
CA ASN A 617 9.10 23.50 -13.67
C ASN A 617 8.05 23.85 -12.59
N GLY A 618 7.94 23.07 -11.52
CA GLY A 618 7.01 23.29 -10.41
C GLY A 618 5.56 22.88 -10.71
N VAL A 619 5.30 22.20 -11.83
CA VAL A 619 3.99 21.63 -12.15
C VAL A 619 3.69 20.47 -11.18
N ARG A 620 2.41 20.28 -10.82
CA ARG A 620 1.97 19.14 -10.02
C ARG A 620 0.99 18.27 -10.78
N LEU A 621 1.19 16.96 -10.69
CA LEU A 621 0.22 15.95 -11.08
C LEU A 621 -0.72 15.68 -9.91
N HIS A 622 -1.96 16.14 -10.03
CA HIS A 622 -2.97 16.00 -8.99
C HIS A 622 -3.75 14.69 -9.12
N SER A 623 -3.75 13.87 -8.07
CA SER A 623 -4.52 12.62 -8.07
C SER A 623 -5.97 12.86 -7.68
N LEU A 624 -6.90 12.58 -8.60
CA LEU A 624 -8.34 12.62 -8.35
C LEU A 624 -8.88 11.29 -7.81
N GLY A 625 -8.16 10.19 -8.04
CA GLY A 625 -8.60 8.85 -7.68
C GLY A 625 -9.70 8.31 -8.59
N LYS A 626 -10.55 7.42 -8.06
CA LYS A 626 -11.71 6.88 -8.79
C LYS A 626 -12.82 7.94 -8.78
N LEU A 627 -13.14 8.46 -9.97
CA LEU A 627 -14.22 9.43 -10.13
C LEU A 627 -15.59 8.75 -10.02
N PRO A 628 -16.60 9.38 -9.40
CA PRO A 628 -17.98 8.97 -9.53
C PRO A 628 -18.41 8.97 -11.01
N LEU A 629 -19.23 7.98 -11.41
CA LEU A 629 -19.64 7.80 -12.82
C LEU A 629 -20.35 9.04 -13.41
N GLN A 630 -21.05 9.80 -12.55
CA GLN A 630 -21.75 11.04 -12.91
C GLN A 630 -20.79 12.22 -13.19
N ASP A 631 -19.62 12.23 -12.56
CA ASP A 631 -18.62 13.30 -12.71
C ASP A 631 -17.66 13.03 -13.88
N TYR A 632 -17.59 11.77 -14.32
CA TYR A 632 -16.69 11.34 -15.37
C TYR A 632 -16.90 12.04 -16.74
N PRO A 633 -18.14 12.23 -17.26
CA PRO A 633 -18.35 12.99 -18.49
C PRO A 633 -17.82 14.44 -18.40
N ARG A 634 -18.02 15.10 -17.25
CA ARG A 634 -17.50 16.44 -17.01
C ARG A 634 -15.97 16.46 -17.06
N PHE A 635 -15.33 15.49 -16.39
CA PHE A 635 -13.88 15.34 -16.42
C PHE A 635 -13.33 15.20 -17.85
N LEU A 636 -13.99 14.42 -18.71
CA LEU A 636 -13.61 14.28 -20.12
C LEU A 636 -13.76 15.61 -20.88
N CYS A 637 -14.86 16.34 -20.67
CA CYS A 637 -15.07 17.66 -21.29
C CYS A 637 -14.04 18.71 -20.87
N GLU A 638 -13.55 18.65 -19.63
CA GLU A 638 -12.54 19.55 -19.08
C GLU A 638 -11.10 19.20 -19.51
N SER A 639 -10.88 18.05 -20.15
CA SER A 639 -9.54 17.54 -20.49
C SER A 639 -9.19 17.76 -21.95
N ASP A 640 -8.13 18.51 -22.24
CA ASP A 640 -7.72 18.82 -23.63
C ASP A 640 -6.91 17.68 -24.26
N VAL A 641 -6.00 17.09 -23.48
CA VAL A 641 -5.16 15.96 -23.88
C VAL A 641 -5.31 14.85 -22.85
N GLY A 642 -5.45 13.60 -23.32
CA GLY A 642 -5.55 12.41 -22.48
C GLY A 642 -4.38 11.47 -22.74
N LEU A 643 -3.77 10.93 -21.69
CA LEU A 643 -2.77 9.86 -21.76
C LEU A 643 -3.32 8.62 -21.08
N ALA A 644 -3.57 7.57 -21.86
CA ALA A 644 -4.13 6.32 -21.38
C ALA A 644 -3.38 5.12 -21.99
N LEU A 645 -2.43 4.59 -21.23
CA LEU A 645 -1.59 3.46 -21.65
C LEU A 645 -2.25 2.11 -21.28
N MET A 646 -2.06 1.12 -22.16
CA MET A 646 -2.49 -0.26 -22.01
C MET A 646 -1.47 -1.19 -22.70
N TYR A 647 -0.57 -1.78 -21.92
CA TYR A 647 0.39 -2.77 -22.40
C TYR A 647 -0.23 -4.15 -22.44
N SER A 648 -1.02 -4.37 -23.47
CA SER A 648 -1.75 -5.60 -23.76
C SER A 648 -2.33 -5.50 -25.18
N PRO A 649 -2.63 -6.62 -25.85
CA PRO A 649 -3.38 -6.60 -27.12
C PRO A 649 -4.79 -6.03 -26.97
N HIS A 650 -5.36 -5.98 -25.75
CA HIS A 650 -6.66 -5.36 -25.48
C HIS A 650 -6.59 -3.83 -25.64
N PRO A 651 -7.62 -3.18 -26.25
CA PRO A 651 -7.64 -1.73 -26.49
C PRO A 651 -7.80 -0.87 -25.24
N SER A 652 -8.37 -1.43 -24.17
CA SER A 652 -8.92 -0.69 -23.02
C SER A 652 -10.12 0.17 -23.42
N HIS A 653 -10.97 0.53 -22.47
CA HIS A 653 -12.14 1.36 -22.75
C HIS A 653 -11.77 2.85 -22.80
N LEU A 654 -10.89 3.27 -21.89
CA LEU A 654 -10.64 4.68 -21.65
C LEU A 654 -10.09 5.46 -22.85
N PRO A 655 -9.13 4.94 -23.66
CA PRO A 655 -8.67 5.67 -24.83
C PRO A 655 -9.80 5.97 -25.82
N ILE A 656 -10.73 5.03 -25.98
CA ILE A 656 -11.87 5.15 -26.89
C ILE A 656 -12.89 6.15 -26.31
N GLU A 657 -13.19 6.09 -25.01
CA GLU A 657 -14.08 7.04 -24.33
C GLU A 657 -13.54 8.48 -24.38
N MET A 658 -12.24 8.66 -24.15
CA MET A 658 -11.56 9.95 -24.27
C MET A 658 -11.68 10.52 -25.68
N ALA A 659 -11.35 9.72 -26.70
CA ALA A 659 -11.43 10.15 -28.09
C ALA A 659 -12.87 10.44 -28.54
N ALA A 660 -13.84 9.61 -28.14
CA ALA A 660 -15.26 9.85 -28.38
C ALA A 660 -15.75 11.14 -27.68
N ALA A 661 -15.24 11.46 -26.49
CA ALA A 661 -15.53 12.74 -25.83
C ALA A 661 -14.79 13.94 -26.44
N GLY A 662 -14.03 13.76 -27.53
CA GLY A 662 -13.24 14.79 -28.21
C GLY A 662 -11.95 15.18 -27.49
N VAL A 663 -11.45 14.33 -26.58
CA VAL A 663 -10.13 14.50 -25.95
C VAL A 663 -9.06 14.02 -26.94
N LYS A 664 -8.00 14.81 -27.13
CA LYS A 664 -6.87 14.42 -27.98
C LYS A 664 -6.07 13.33 -27.25
N THR A 665 -6.16 12.10 -27.72
CA THR A 665 -5.86 10.91 -26.90
C THR A 665 -4.56 10.25 -27.33
N VAL A 666 -3.63 10.12 -26.38
CA VAL A 666 -2.37 9.41 -26.55
C VAL A 666 -2.45 8.08 -25.83
N THR A 667 -2.06 7.02 -26.52
CA THR A 667 -2.00 5.65 -26.03
C THR A 667 -0.76 4.95 -26.61
N ASN A 668 -0.59 3.65 -26.37
CA ASN A 668 0.49 2.86 -26.94
C ASN A 668 -0.03 1.83 -27.95
N ALA A 669 0.79 1.59 -28.97
CA ALA A 669 0.70 0.39 -29.79
C ALA A 669 1.11 -0.84 -28.97
N PHE A 670 0.65 -2.02 -29.39
CA PHE A 670 1.10 -3.31 -28.85
C PHE A 670 0.95 -4.39 -29.91
N THR A 671 2.05 -4.91 -30.44
CA THR A 671 2.03 -5.89 -31.55
C THR A 671 1.15 -5.39 -32.71
N GLN A 672 -0.01 -5.99 -32.94
CA GLN A 672 -0.98 -5.62 -33.98
C GLN A 672 -2.03 -4.59 -33.53
N LYS A 673 -2.03 -4.18 -32.25
CA LYS A 673 -2.93 -3.15 -31.74
C LYS A 673 -2.42 -1.77 -32.09
N ASP A 674 -3.20 -1.05 -32.89
CA ASP A 674 -3.04 0.37 -33.20
C ASP A 674 -4.43 1.04 -33.18
N LEU A 675 -4.63 1.97 -32.25
CA LEU A 675 -5.92 2.67 -32.09
C LEU A 675 -6.00 3.96 -32.90
N SER A 676 -4.90 4.39 -33.55
CA SER A 676 -4.93 5.55 -34.45
C SER A 676 -5.82 5.31 -35.68
N THR A 677 -6.10 4.05 -36.00
CA THR A 677 -7.01 3.65 -37.07
C THR A 677 -8.48 4.00 -36.81
N LEU A 678 -8.86 4.24 -35.55
CA LEU A 678 -10.24 4.60 -35.17
C LEU A 678 -10.58 6.06 -35.43
N GLY A 679 -9.58 6.94 -35.46
CA GLY A 679 -9.83 8.36 -35.63
C GLY A 679 -8.56 9.23 -35.60
N PRO A 680 -8.60 10.42 -36.23
CA PRO A 680 -7.43 11.25 -36.48
C PRO A 680 -6.84 11.91 -35.22
N HIS A 681 -7.51 11.81 -34.07
CA HIS A 681 -7.09 12.40 -32.80
C HIS A 681 -6.72 11.34 -31.75
N ILE A 682 -6.32 10.16 -32.21
CA ILE A 682 -5.74 9.10 -31.40
C ILE A 682 -4.31 8.85 -31.88
N TRP A 683 -3.35 8.98 -30.98
CA TRP A 683 -1.94 8.69 -31.24
C TRP A 683 -1.54 7.41 -30.51
N SER A 684 -1.34 6.33 -31.25
CA SER A 684 -0.73 5.10 -30.75
C SER A 684 0.78 5.18 -30.89
N THR A 685 1.46 5.29 -29.75
CA THR A 685 2.91 5.51 -29.67
C THR A 685 3.67 4.22 -29.35
N GLY A 686 5.00 4.24 -29.56
CA GLY A 686 5.89 3.25 -28.96
C GLY A 686 6.06 3.48 -27.45
N LEU A 687 6.91 2.68 -26.80
CA LEU A 687 7.03 2.68 -25.34
C LEU A 687 8.23 3.45 -24.80
N LEU A 688 9.06 4.03 -25.66
CA LEU A 688 10.13 4.89 -25.18
C LEU A 688 9.51 6.19 -24.62
N PRO A 689 9.97 6.71 -23.47
CA PRO A 689 9.48 7.95 -22.91
C PRO A 689 9.48 9.12 -23.91
N ASP A 690 10.47 9.17 -24.79
CA ASP A 690 10.55 10.14 -25.89
C ASP A 690 9.41 10.03 -26.90
N GLN A 691 9.05 8.81 -27.28
CA GLN A 691 7.98 8.58 -28.25
C GLN A 691 6.63 8.96 -27.67
N ILE A 692 6.39 8.63 -26.41
CA ILE A 692 5.16 9.01 -25.69
C ILE A 692 5.13 10.53 -25.51
N ALA A 693 6.22 11.16 -25.07
CA ALA A 693 6.32 12.60 -24.92
C ALA A 693 6.08 13.34 -26.25
N GLN A 694 6.60 12.81 -27.37
CA GLN A 694 6.35 13.35 -28.69
C GLN A 694 4.88 13.16 -29.13
N GLY A 695 4.24 12.04 -28.76
CA GLY A 695 2.81 11.84 -28.95
C GLY A 695 1.98 12.85 -28.16
N ILE A 696 2.34 13.11 -26.89
CA ILE A 696 1.72 14.15 -26.06
C ILE A 696 1.88 15.52 -26.70
N ARG A 697 3.07 15.87 -27.18
CA ARG A 697 3.32 17.13 -27.89
C ARG A 697 2.46 17.27 -29.15
N SER A 698 2.41 16.22 -29.98
CA SER A 698 1.59 16.21 -31.19
C SER A 698 0.11 16.40 -30.88
N ALA A 699 -0.40 15.71 -29.85
CA ALA A 699 -1.76 15.90 -29.34
C ALA A 699 -1.98 17.30 -28.73
N TRP A 700 -0.97 17.85 -28.07
CA TRP A 700 -1.01 19.18 -27.48
C TRP A 700 -1.16 20.26 -28.55
N ASP A 701 -0.45 20.14 -29.67
CA ASP A 701 -0.43 21.14 -30.74
C ASP A 701 -1.53 20.95 -31.79
N ALA A 702 -2.14 19.76 -31.84
CA ALA A 702 -3.23 19.46 -32.78
C ALA A 702 -4.50 20.31 -32.53
N PRO A 703 -5.25 20.66 -33.59
CA PRO A 703 -6.52 21.38 -33.47
C PRO A 703 -7.57 20.56 -32.71
N SER A 704 -8.59 21.24 -32.17
CA SER A 704 -9.69 20.59 -31.47
C SER A 704 -10.49 19.65 -32.40
N PRO A 705 -10.87 18.44 -31.96
CA PRO A 705 -11.63 17.50 -32.79
C PRO A 705 -13.01 18.01 -33.19
N ARG A 706 -13.39 17.81 -34.47
CA ARG A 706 -14.74 18.08 -34.96
C ARG A 706 -15.72 17.06 -34.40
N LEU A 707 -17.02 17.35 -34.45
CA LEU A 707 -18.05 16.41 -34.00
C LEU A 707 -18.02 15.08 -34.78
N THR A 708 -17.72 15.12 -36.08
CA THR A 708 -17.60 13.92 -36.92
C THR A 708 -16.42 13.03 -36.52
N ASP A 709 -15.35 13.61 -35.97
CA ASP A 709 -14.15 12.88 -35.57
C ASP A 709 -14.36 12.09 -34.25
N ARG A 710 -15.51 12.28 -33.59
CA ARG A 710 -15.89 11.64 -32.32
C ARG A 710 -16.75 10.39 -32.50
N SER A 711 -17.26 10.16 -33.71
CA SER A 711 -18.08 8.99 -34.07
C SER A 711 -17.18 7.81 -34.43
N LEU A 712 -16.62 7.16 -33.42
CA LEU A 712 -15.70 6.03 -33.59
C LEU A 712 -16.46 4.76 -34.00
N ASP A 713 -16.04 4.11 -35.09
CA ASP A 713 -16.54 2.79 -35.49
C ASP A 713 -15.76 1.68 -34.79
N LEU A 714 -16.46 0.92 -33.94
CA LEU A 714 -15.88 -0.19 -33.18
C LEU A 714 -16.12 -1.56 -33.83
N SER A 715 -16.86 -1.63 -34.94
CA SER A 715 -17.14 -2.89 -35.65
C SER A 715 -15.89 -3.68 -36.09
N PRO A 716 -14.74 -3.06 -36.42
CA PRO A 716 -13.53 -3.83 -36.74
C PRO A 716 -12.92 -4.59 -35.55
N MET A 717 -13.41 -4.33 -34.32
CA MET A 717 -12.94 -4.99 -33.10
C MET A 717 -13.75 -6.22 -32.69
N GLY A 718 -14.85 -6.52 -33.39
CA GLY A 718 -15.69 -7.68 -33.12
C GLY A 718 -17.18 -7.36 -33.23
N ASP A 719 -18.01 -8.32 -32.83
CA ASP A 719 -19.46 -8.24 -32.91
C ASP A 719 -20.09 -7.67 -31.64
N ASP A 720 -21.34 -7.26 -31.79
CA ASP A 720 -22.20 -6.86 -30.68
C ASP A 720 -22.44 -8.00 -29.68
N LEU A 721 -22.58 -7.62 -28.40
CA LEU A 721 -22.82 -8.57 -27.31
C LEU A 721 -24.03 -9.48 -27.59
N SER A 722 -25.12 -8.93 -28.13
CA SER A 722 -26.34 -9.69 -28.45
C SER A 722 -26.10 -10.76 -29.51
N HIS A 723 -25.35 -10.46 -30.58
CA HIS A 723 -25.03 -11.44 -31.62
C HIS A 723 -24.11 -12.54 -31.07
N VAL A 724 -23.04 -12.17 -30.36
CA VAL A 724 -22.12 -13.14 -29.77
C VAL A 724 -22.82 -14.03 -28.75
N VAL A 725 -23.71 -13.48 -27.93
CA VAL A 725 -24.47 -14.26 -26.96
C VAL A 725 -25.47 -15.20 -27.65
N ALA A 726 -26.16 -14.74 -28.70
CA ALA A 726 -27.04 -15.61 -29.48
C ALA A 726 -26.29 -16.81 -30.05
N ASP A 727 -25.12 -16.57 -30.66
CA ASP A 727 -24.27 -17.62 -31.24
C ASP A 727 -23.70 -18.55 -30.16
N MET A 728 -23.25 -18.00 -29.03
CA MET A 728 -22.79 -18.78 -27.87
C MET A 728 -23.90 -19.69 -27.33
N VAL A 729 -25.09 -19.13 -27.11
CA VAL A 729 -26.26 -19.85 -26.59
C VAL A 729 -26.66 -20.99 -27.53
N GLN A 730 -26.64 -20.73 -28.84
CA GLN A 730 -26.87 -21.75 -29.87
C GLN A 730 -25.77 -22.83 -29.86
N ALA A 731 -24.48 -22.44 -29.84
CA ALA A 731 -23.35 -23.37 -29.85
C ALA A 731 -23.32 -24.27 -28.59
N LEU A 732 -23.75 -23.74 -27.45
CA LEU A 732 -23.88 -24.49 -26.21
C LEU A 732 -25.13 -25.38 -26.15
N GLY A 733 -26.00 -25.35 -27.16
CA GLY A 733 -27.24 -26.12 -27.21
C GLY A 733 -28.28 -25.67 -26.17
N LEU A 734 -28.21 -24.41 -25.75
CA LEU A 734 -29.16 -23.81 -24.81
C LEU A 734 -30.26 -23.11 -25.65
N GLY A 735 -31.33 -23.82 -26.01
CA GLY A 735 -32.34 -23.32 -26.97
C GLY A 735 -33.75 -23.13 -26.39
N LYS A 736 -34.36 -21.97 -26.69
CA LYS A 736 -35.69 -21.41 -26.33
C LYS A 736 -36.59 -22.25 -25.43
N LEU A 737 -36.85 -21.75 -24.21
CA LEU A 737 -38.16 -21.96 -23.59
C LEU A 737 -39.22 -21.55 -24.62
N SER A 738 -40.15 -22.46 -24.95
CA SER A 738 -41.40 -22.05 -25.57
C SER A 738 -41.94 -20.90 -24.73
N THR A 739 -42.19 -19.76 -25.35
CA THR A 739 -42.89 -18.61 -24.76
C THR A 739 -44.31 -19.03 -24.39
N GLY A 740 -44.42 -19.80 -23.32
CA GLY A 740 -45.64 -20.22 -22.65
C GLY A 740 -45.76 -19.51 -21.31
N ILE A 741 -45.37 -18.23 -21.27
CA ILE A 741 -45.82 -17.27 -20.27
C ILE A 741 -46.36 -16.08 -21.05
N ALA A 742 -47.49 -16.33 -21.71
CA ALA A 742 -48.44 -15.29 -22.04
C ALA A 742 -49.54 -15.36 -20.97
N ALA A 743 -49.96 -14.17 -20.51
CA ALA A 743 -50.89 -13.84 -19.42
C ALA A 743 -50.25 -13.67 -18.03
#